data_AF-A0A100WUA0-F1
#
_entry.id   AF-A0A100WUA0-F1
#
_cell.length_a   1.000
_cell.length_b   1.000
_cell.length_c   1.000
_cell.angle_alpha   90.00
_cell.angle_beta   90.00
_cell.angle_gamma   90.00
#
_symmetry.space_group_name_H-M   'P 1'
#
loop_
_entity.id
_entity.type
_entity.pdbx_description
1 polymer ?
#
loop_
_entity_poly.entity_id
_entity_poly.type
_entity_poly.pdbx_seq_one_letter_code
_entity_poly.pdbx_strand_id
1 'polypeptide(L)'
;MNEQAAKLTRWLLAGNGALKNIAQLLTDAFGPTGAVAAAIDASTLTAYPADPSAEPKEQGWTQVAQGWTYPLHSQLLPRATTAHHHIVVGITSRNEVLVVNLAAADYLGIEAANPTLMMRSWLMQTLSKTPAAHVAVTDPALAIPGAERLILIDDPAATPPDTSLLFSTVHTSAPIAGQPHPITVSSEAVNASNVVLCNEAVAGIYLADRYWPIWRRMEVADSQWDQLKAVLSPPPAAATTPAGPAPEAIDEPDDDVAKESPASTDGPKRPGGDLQDPASTLVNETEPAPTATEEPLMTSADSTSPDPELVAPAPPTIAKENALTSGNDTSPIDAPTPAVEPIPPVVLAELHQPPTSRAETPANTPPLLTPDIPTPIIDSTADSASAQGPNDEALLPGQPAGEPTEPGLYVLGTVYALGLDPETNEPVKHSAVTRQGVRKPVKAMMALATSNGVTQNEWEEKILQVTPQNRRQLRTQIRKMMGGNDPIRRDARGLLVVDTFCDWKEFNRLVGHVPESATTEALTAAVQLIRGAPFEDVPDEDYSWRSVQLLKDELIDRCSTAAAELAQRQQAAGAHEAAYQTARLGLRVYAQREDLWLVAANSVSDTERKALIWDLKHAIPVPSHPELRQLLAASRAS
;
A
#
# COMPACT_ATOMS: atom_id res chain seq x y z
N MET A 1 -12.98 -4.77 1.83
CA MET A 1 -12.87 -4.14 0.48
C MET A 1 -14.11 -3.28 0.25
N ASN A 2 -13.97 -1.99 -0.11
CA ASN A 2 -15.14 -1.17 -0.43
C ASN A 2 -15.87 -1.73 -1.67
N GLU A 3 -17.16 -2.01 -1.51
CA GLU A 3 -18.01 -2.57 -2.54
C GLU A 3 -18.15 -1.65 -3.76
N GLN A 4 -18.04 -0.33 -3.56
CA GLN A 4 -18.09 0.69 -4.63
C GLN A 4 -16.91 0.54 -5.59
N ALA A 5 -15.68 0.49 -5.09
CA ALA A 5 -14.49 0.31 -5.93
C ALA A 5 -14.53 -1.03 -6.68
N ALA A 6 -15.04 -2.10 -6.03
CA ALA A 6 -15.24 -3.40 -6.69
C ALA A 6 -16.30 -3.35 -7.80
N LYS A 7 -17.42 -2.63 -7.60
CA LYS A 7 -18.45 -2.37 -8.62
C LYS A 7 -17.87 -1.55 -9.78
N LEU A 8 -17.06 -0.54 -9.48
CA LEU A 8 -16.41 0.34 -10.45
C LEU A 8 -15.41 -0.43 -11.34
N THR A 9 -14.49 -1.21 -10.76
CA THR A 9 -13.56 -2.08 -11.51
C THR A 9 -14.30 -3.07 -12.41
N ARG A 10 -15.39 -3.69 -11.92
CA ARG A 10 -16.23 -4.58 -12.74
C ARG A 10 -16.89 -3.83 -13.92
N TRP A 11 -17.38 -2.62 -13.69
CA TRP A 11 -17.99 -1.77 -14.73
C TRP A 11 -16.97 -1.28 -15.77
N LEU A 12 -15.74 -0.99 -15.37
CA LEU A 12 -14.65 -0.64 -16.28
C LEU A 12 -14.26 -1.85 -17.17
N LEU A 13 -14.15 -3.04 -16.58
CA LEU A 13 -13.58 -4.23 -17.23
C LEU A 13 -14.58 -5.22 -17.85
N ALA A 14 -15.89 -5.00 -17.70
CA ALA A 14 -16.93 -5.77 -18.39
C ALA A 14 -16.74 -5.80 -19.92
N GLY A 15 -17.40 -6.73 -20.62
CA GLY A 15 -17.29 -6.87 -22.09
C GLY A 15 -17.58 -5.56 -22.85
N ASN A 16 -18.66 -4.88 -22.48
CA ASN A 16 -18.99 -3.52 -22.91
C ASN A 16 -18.63 -2.45 -21.87
N GLY A 17 -17.61 -2.72 -21.04
CA GLY A 17 -17.19 -1.90 -19.92
C GLY A 17 -16.62 -0.53 -20.32
N ALA A 18 -16.64 0.40 -19.37
CA ALA A 18 -16.39 1.81 -19.63
C ALA A 18 -14.91 2.21 -19.77
N LEU A 19 -13.94 1.32 -19.52
CA LEU A 19 -12.50 1.64 -19.63
C LEU A 19 -12.14 2.22 -21.01
N LYS A 20 -12.70 1.66 -22.08
CA LYS A 20 -12.54 2.16 -23.46
C LYS A 20 -13.11 3.58 -23.66
N ASN A 21 -14.25 3.87 -23.07
CA ASN A 21 -14.90 5.18 -23.15
C ASN A 21 -14.11 6.25 -22.36
N ILE A 22 -13.48 5.85 -21.25
CA ILE A 22 -12.61 6.70 -20.44
C ILE A 22 -11.27 6.94 -21.14
N ALA A 23 -10.66 5.90 -21.73
CA ALA A 23 -9.47 6.02 -22.55
C ALA A 23 -9.66 6.99 -23.72
N GLN A 24 -10.84 6.96 -24.36
CA GLN A 24 -11.23 7.90 -25.40
C GLN A 24 -11.37 9.33 -24.86
N LEU A 25 -12.10 9.54 -23.75
CA LEU A 25 -12.21 10.86 -23.09
C LEU A 25 -10.82 11.46 -22.76
N LEU A 26 -9.92 10.66 -22.20
CA LEU A 26 -8.54 11.07 -21.90
C LEU A 26 -7.74 11.41 -23.18
N THR A 27 -7.95 10.64 -24.25
CA THR A 27 -7.31 10.83 -25.55
C THR A 27 -7.80 12.06 -26.29
N ASP A 28 -9.10 12.39 -26.21
CA ASP A 28 -9.68 13.58 -26.83
C ASP A 28 -9.29 14.85 -26.07
N ALA A 29 -9.34 14.80 -24.73
CA ALA A 29 -8.95 15.92 -23.87
C ALA A 29 -7.44 16.24 -23.94
N PHE A 30 -6.55 15.24 -23.78
CA PHE A 30 -5.10 15.46 -23.63
C PHE A 30 -4.26 14.96 -24.81
N GLY A 31 -4.78 14.11 -25.68
CA GLY A 31 -4.02 13.38 -26.70
C GLY A 31 -3.63 11.96 -26.24
N PRO A 32 -3.21 11.08 -27.17
CA PRO A 32 -3.05 9.64 -26.92
C PRO A 32 -1.99 9.28 -25.86
N THR A 33 -1.05 10.18 -25.60
CA THR A 33 -0.01 10.06 -24.56
C THR A 33 -0.06 11.21 -23.54
N GLY A 34 -1.05 12.11 -23.64
CA GLY A 34 -1.07 13.36 -22.86
C GLY A 34 -1.46 13.16 -21.38
N ALA A 35 -2.28 12.15 -21.08
CA ALA A 35 -2.57 11.70 -19.72
C ALA A 35 -1.82 10.39 -19.43
N VAL A 36 -1.06 10.37 -18.33
CA VAL A 36 -0.27 9.18 -17.91
C VAL A 36 -1.06 8.26 -16.99
N ALA A 37 -1.94 8.83 -16.16
CA ALA A 37 -2.82 8.09 -15.27
C ALA A 37 -4.16 8.81 -15.06
N ALA A 38 -5.14 8.08 -14.56
CA ALA A 38 -6.38 8.65 -14.03
C ALA A 38 -6.85 7.87 -12.79
N ALA A 39 -7.20 8.57 -11.72
CA ALA A 39 -7.88 8.02 -10.56
C ALA A 39 -9.40 8.20 -10.72
N ILE A 40 -10.19 7.18 -10.39
CA ILE A 40 -11.63 7.16 -10.66
C ILE A 40 -12.37 6.76 -9.39
N ASP A 41 -13.29 7.61 -8.91
CA ASP A 41 -14.21 7.29 -7.80
C ASP A 41 -15.64 7.00 -8.32
N ALA A 42 -16.64 6.95 -7.42
CA ALA A 42 -18.03 6.69 -7.79
C ALA A 42 -18.72 7.85 -8.54
N SER A 43 -18.09 9.03 -8.62
CA SER A 43 -18.67 10.31 -9.02
C SER A 43 -17.73 11.23 -9.81
N THR A 44 -16.41 11.09 -9.64
CA THR A 44 -15.40 11.85 -10.40
C THR A 44 -14.36 10.95 -11.07
N LEU A 45 -13.76 11.50 -12.13
CA LEU A 45 -12.51 11.04 -12.70
C LEU A 45 -11.49 12.17 -12.55
N THR A 46 -10.32 11.88 -11.98
CA THR A 46 -9.18 12.80 -11.91
C THR A 46 -8.11 12.34 -12.90
N ALA A 47 -7.91 13.07 -13.98
CA ALA A 47 -6.83 12.85 -14.93
C ALA A 47 -5.52 13.49 -14.46
N TYR A 48 -4.42 12.79 -14.70
CA TYR A 48 -3.07 13.24 -14.41
C TYR A 48 -2.28 13.36 -15.73
N PRO A 49 -2.10 14.58 -16.24
CA PRO A 49 -1.26 14.84 -17.40
C PRO A 49 0.19 14.40 -17.20
N ALA A 50 0.81 13.92 -18.28
CA ALA A 50 2.24 13.60 -18.34
C ALA A 50 3.09 14.89 -18.24
N ASP A 51 2.71 15.94 -18.99
CA ASP A 51 3.17 17.31 -18.79
C ASP A 51 2.23 18.02 -17.81
N PRO A 52 2.67 18.42 -16.59
CA PRO A 52 1.82 19.10 -15.61
C PRO A 52 1.24 20.45 -16.07
N SER A 53 1.77 21.05 -17.14
CA SER A 53 1.27 22.29 -17.74
C SER A 53 0.21 22.08 -18.83
N ALA A 54 -0.07 20.84 -19.23
CA ALA A 54 -1.05 20.54 -20.28
C ALA A 54 -2.50 20.79 -19.82
N GLU A 55 -3.19 21.66 -20.56
CA GLU A 55 -4.63 21.93 -20.40
C GLU A 55 -5.47 20.98 -21.29
N PRO A 56 -6.65 20.52 -20.81
CA PRO A 56 -7.57 19.72 -21.61
C PRO A 56 -8.21 20.56 -22.72
N LYS A 57 -8.32 19.99 -23.91
CA LYS A 57 -8.95 20.61 -25.09
C LYS A 57 -10.49 20.66 -25.01
N GLU A 58 -11.08 19.85 -24.13
CA GLU A 58 -12.52 19.72 -23.98
C GLU A 58 -13.07 20.53 -22.80
N GLN A 59 -14.36 20.90 -22.89
CA GLN A 59 -15.07 21.59 -21.81
C GLN A 59 -15.57 20.61 -20.74
N GLY A 60 -15.73 21.08 -19.51
CA GLY A 60 -16.25 20.29 -18.38
C GLY A 60 -15.18 19.75 -17.42
N TRP A 61 -13.90 19.88 -17.79
CA TRP A 61 -12.78 19.65 -16.86
C TRP A 61 -12.60 20.83 -15.89
N THR A 62 -12.20 20.54 -14.65
CA THR A 62 -11.90 21.53 -13.61
C THR A 62 -10.49 21.30 -13.08
N GLN A 63 -9.68 22.36 -12.92
CA GLN A 63 -8.30 22.24 -12.45
C GLN A 63 -8.26 21.91 -10.96
N VAL A 64 -7.39 20.98 -10.57
CA VAL A 64 -7.06 20.64 -9.17
C VAL A 64 -5.54 20.61 -8.98
N ALA A 65 -5.08 20.63 -7.72
CA ALA A 65 -3.68 20.87 -7.34
C ALA A 65 -2.60 19.96 -7.99
N GLN A 66 -2.99 18.84 -8.64
CA GLN A 66 -2.07 17.96 -9.38
C GLN A 66 -2.64 17.45 -10.72
N GLY A 67 -3.75 18.00 -11.23
CA GLY A 67 -4.40 17.46 -12.43
C GLY A 67 -5.74 18.10 -12.74
N TRP A 68 -6.63 17.34 -13.40
CA TRP A 68 -7.93 17.84 -13.86
C TRP A 68 -9.04 16.85 -13.49
N THR A 69 -10.13 17.34 -12.90
CA THR A 69 -11.31 16.54 -12.55
C THR A 69 -12.42 16.67 -13.60
N TYR A 70 -13.14 15.58 -13.83
CA TYR A 70 -14.31 15.49 -14.71
C TYR A 70 -15.45 14.72 -14.01
N PRO A 71 -16.73 15.13 -14.14
CA PRO A 71 -17.85 14.44 -13.52
C PRO A 71 -18.11 13.08 -14.18
N LEU A 72 -17.94 11.97 -13.43
CA LEU A 72 -18.07 10.62 -13.96
C LEU A 72 -19.55 10.22 -14.08
N HIS A 73 -20.15 10.48 -15.24
CA HIS A 73 -21.48 9.99 -15.60
C HIS A 73 -21.44 9.23 -16.91
N SER A 74 -22.06 8.05 -16.96
CA SER A 74 -22.05 7.16 -18.14
C SER A 74 -22.70 7.75 -19.40
N GLN A 75 -23.46 8.83 -19.26
CA GLN A 75 -24.06 9.61 -20.36
C GLN A 75 -23.11 10.68 -20.93
N LEU A 76 -22.09 11.10 -20.17
CA LEU A 76 -21.10 12.09 -20.60
C LEU A 76 -19.88 11.46 -21.27
N LEU A 77 -19.64 10.17 -21.04
CA LEU A 77 -18.49 9.47 -21.63
C LEU A 77 -18.70 9.19 -23.15
N PRO A 78 -17.69 9.45 -24.01
CA PRO A 78 -17.76 9.13 -25.43
C PRO A 78 -17.83 7.62 -25.68
N ARG A 79 -18.35 7.20 -26.84
CA ARG A 79 -18.51 5.78 -27.16
C ARG A 79 -17.31 5.25 -27.95
N ALA A 80 -16.54 4.35 -27.35
CA ALA A 80 -15.34 3.79 -27.96
C ALA A 80 -15.40 2.27 -28.20
N THR A 81 -14.51 1.80 -29.08
CA THR A 81 -14.27 0.37 -29.38
C THR A 81 -12.91 -0.13 -28.86
N THR A 82 -12.03 0.77 -28.42
CA THR A 82 -10.66 0.47 -27.97
C THR A 82 -10.33 1.23 -26.68
N ALA A 83 -9.47 0.68 -25.82
CA ALA A 83 -8.88 1.38 -24.68
C ALA A 83 -7.51 2.01 -24.97
N HIS A 84 -7.05 1.98 -26.23
CA HIS A 84 -5.67 2.33 -26.59
C HIS A 84 -4.69 1.49 -25.75
N HIS A 85 -3.90 2.07 -24.87
CA HIS A 85 -3.07 1.31 -23.93
C HIS A 85 -3.37 1.63 -22.46
N HIS A 86 -4.62 1.98 -22.17
CA HIS A 86 -5.13 2.18 -20.81
C HIS A 86 -5.50 0.85 -20.15
N ILE A 87 -4.97 0.61 -18.95
CA ILE A 87 -5.25 -0.56 -18.10
C ILE A 87 -5.65 -0.12 -16.68
N VAL A 88 -6.47 -0.92 -16.00
CA VAL A 88 -6.66 -0.82 -14.55
C VAL A 88 -5.50 -1.55 -13.86
N VAL A 89 -4.68 -0.82 -13.11
CA VAL A 89 -3.55 -1.41 -12.36
C VAL A 89 -3.96 -1.90 -10.96
N GLY A 90 -4.93 -1.23 -10.34
CA GLY A 90 -5.41 -1.55 -9.00
C GLY A 90 -6.35 -0.48 -8.42
N ILE A 91 -6.50 -0.51 -7.10
CA ILE A 91 -7.24 0.47 -6.30
C ILE A 91 -6.23 1.23 -5.44
N THR A 92 -6.38 2.54 -5.26
CA THR A 92 -5.53 3.38 -4.39
C THR A 92 -5.92 3.24 -2.91
N SER A 93 -5.07 3.71 -1.98
CA SER A 93 -5.46 3.80 -0.55
C SER A 93 -6.70 4.67 -0.30
N ARG A 94 -7.04 5.56 -1.24
CA ARG A 94 -8.22 6.44 -1.20
C ARG A 94 -9.51 5.77 -1.73
N ASN A 95 -9.48 4.47 -2.00
CA ASN A 95 -10.56 3.71 -2.67
C ASN A 95 -10.82 4.10 -4.14
N GLU A 96 -9.97 4.92 -4.77
CA GLU A 96 -10.09 5.26 -6.20
C GLU A 96 -9.60 4.06 -7.03
N VAL A 97 -10.22 3.76 -8.17
CA VAL A 97 -9.66 2.81 -9.15
C VAL A 97 -8.65 3.54 -10.01
N LEU A 98 -7.41 3.04 -10.06
CA LEU A 98 -6.31 3.65 -10.80
C LEU A 98 -6.19 3.02 -12.19
N VAL A 99 -6.32 3.88 -13.20
CA VAL A 99 -6.05 3.58 -14.61
C VAL A 99 -4.71 4.20 -15.01
N VAL A 100 -3.90 3.45 -15.75
CA VAL A 100 -2.59 3.89 -16.28
C VAL A 100 -2.60 3.76 -17.80
N ASN A 101 -2.11 4.78 -18.50
CA ASN A 101 -1.89 4.76 -19.93
C ASN A 101 -0.45 4.30 -20.21
N LEU A 102 -0.27 3.05 -20.60
CA LEU A 102 1.06 2.50 -20.87
C LEU A 102 1.77 3.22 -22.02
N ALA A 103 1.04 3.80 -22.98
CA ALA A 103 1.63 4.60 -24.07
C ALA A 103 2.20 5.95 -23.61
N ALA A 104 1.77 6.46 -22.45
CA ALA A 104 2.31 7.66 -21.82
C ALA A 104 3.38 7.34 -20.77
N ALA A 105 3.37 6.11 -20.21
CA ALA A 105 4.45 5.60 -19.37
C ALA A 105 5.67 5.18 -20.20
N ASP A 106 5.44 4.69 -21.43
CA ASP A 106 6.43 4.29 -22.45
C ASP A 106 7.28 3.06 -22.07
N TYR A 107 8.00 3.15 -20.95
CA TYR A 107 8.62 2.04 -20.23
C TYR A 107 8.03 1.96 -18.81
N LEU A 108 7.70 0.77 -18.30
CA LEU A 108 7.21 0.56 -16.94
C LEU A 108 7.83 -0.69 -16.31
N GLY A 109 8.68 -0.49 -15.30
CA GLY A 109 9.25 -1.58 -14.51
C GLY A 109 8.30 -2.11 -13.43
N ILE A 110 8.45 -3.38 -13.03
CA ILE A 110 7.69 -4.04 -11.97
C ILE A 110 8.67 -4.76 -11.03
N GLU A 111 9.05 -4.12 -9.92
CA GLU A 111 9.81 -4.78 -8.85
C GLU A 111 8.84 -5.57 -7.97
N ALA A 112 8.78 -6.90 -8.17
CA ALA A 112 7.90 -7.80 -7.43
C ALA A 112 8.55 -9.17 -7.21
N ALA A 113 8.14 -9.88 -6.15
CA ALA A 113 8.55 -11.27 -5.94
C ALA A 113 7.99 -12.25 -7.00
N ASN A 114 6.89 -11.88 -7.67
CA ASN A 114 6.34 -12.58 -8.83
C ASN A 114 5.59 -11.58 -9.74
N PRO A 115 6.30 -10.86 -10.65
CA PRO A 115 5.68 -9.84 -11.51
C PRO A 115 4.71 -10.45 -12.54
N THR A 116 4.93 -11.71 -12.92
CA THR A 116 4.17 -12.47 -13.91
C THR A 116 2.67 -12.49 -13.62
N LEU A 117 2.26 -12.58 -12.35
CA LEU A 117 0.83 -12.59 -11.97
C LEU A 117 0.12 -11.28 -12.34
N MET A 118 0.80 -10.15 -12.20
CA MET A 118 0.25 -8.83 -12.54
C MET A 118 0.38 -8.55 -14.05
N MET A 119 1.49 -8.98 -14.67
CA MET A 119 1.66 -8.91 -16.13
C MET A 119 0.54 -9.65 -16.88
N ARG A 120 0.14 -10.86 -16.44
CA ARG A 120 -1.02 -11.60 -16.99
C ARG A 120 -2.32 -10.80 -16.92
N SER A 121 -2.59 -10.16 -15.78
CA SER A 121 -3.77 -9.30 -15.59
C SER A 121 -3.80 -8.16 -16.60
N TRP A 122 -2.67 -7.48 -16.80
CA TRP A 122 -2.55 -6.38 -17.74
C TRP A 122 -2.61 -6.85 -19.20
N LEU A 123 -1.97 -7.97 -19.51
CA LEU A 123 -2.01 -8.64 -20.81
C LEU A 123 -3.44 -9.02 -21.22
N MET A 124 -4.24 -9.57 -20.30
CA MET A 124 -5.68 -9.82 -20.52
C MET A 124 -6.46 -8.54 -20.79
N GLN A 125 -6.14 -7.44 -20.09
CA GLN A 125 -6.80 -6.15 -20.31
C GLN A 125 -6.45 -5.59 -21.70
N THR A 126 -5.16 -5.49 -22.06
CA THR A 126 -4.72 -5.06 -23.39
C THR A 126 -5.35 -5.91 -24.49
N LEU A 127 -5.25 -7.23 -24.43
CA LEU A 127 -5.79 -8.10 -25.47
C LEU A 127 -7.33 -8.04 -25.56
N SER A 128 -8.06 -7.87 -24.45
CA SER A 128 -9.53 -7.83 -24.46
C SER A 128 -10.14 -6.44 -24.70
N LYS A 129 -9.37 -5.35 -24.49
CA LYS A 129 -9.85 -3.96 -24.62
C LYS A 129 -9.23 -3.20 -25.79
N THR A 130 -8.16 -3.72 -26.39
CA THR A 130 -7.45 -3.07 -27.50
C THR A 130 -7.35 -4.05 -28.67
N PRO A 131 -8.31 -4.04 -29.60
CA PRO A 131 -8.33 -4.96 -30.75
C PRO A 131 -7.10 -4.85 -31.66
N ALA A 132 -6.52 -3.64 -31.77
CA ALA A 132 -5.35 -3.36 -32.58
C ALA A 132 -4.00 -3.65 -31.89
N ALA A 133 -3.99 -4.07 -30.62
CA ALA A 133 -2.74 -4.39 -29.92
C ALA A 133 -2.18 -5.72 -30.42
N HIS A 134 -0.95 -5.69 -30.93
CA HIS A 134 -0.06 -6.82 -31.14
C HIS A 134 0.95 -6.83 -29.99
N VAL A 135 1.12 -7.97 -29.30
CA VAL A 135 1.88 -8.04 -28.04
C VAL A 135 2.92 -9.15 -28.11
N ALA A 136 4.16 -8.83 -27.73
CA ALA A 136 5.22 -9.81 -27.52
C ALA A 136 5.41 -10.10 -26.03
N VAL A 137 5.74 -11.34 -25.69
CA VAL A 137 6.18 -11.77 -24.36
C VAL A 137 7.52 -12.50 -24.47
N THR A 138 8.39 -12.36 -23.47
CA THR A 138 9.64 -13.14 -23.38
C THR A 138 9.49 -14.43 -22.56
N ASP A 139 8.29 -14.72 -22.05
CA ASP A 139 8.07 -15.77 -21.04
C ASP A 139 6.97 -16.77 -21.43
N PRO A 140 7.26 -18.09 -21.44
CA PRO A 140 6.23 -19.12 -21.59
C PRO A 140 5.11 -19.06 -20.53
N ALA A 141 5.37 -18.52 -19.34
CA ALA A 141 4.39 -18.27 -18.30
C ALA A 141 3.43 -17.10 -18.63
N LEU A 142 3.77 -16.26 -19.61
CA LEU A 142 2.92 -15.20 -20.18
C LEU A 142 2.34 -15.56 -21.57
N ALA A 143 2.87 -16.56 -22.26
CA ALA A 143 2.39 -16.97 -23.57
C ALA A 143 1.07 -17.78 -23.52
N ILE A 144 0.16 -17.54 -24.46
CA ILE A 144 -1.05 -18.35 -24.72
C ILE A 144 -0.89 -19.04 -26.09
N PRO A 145 -0.84 -20.38 -26.17
CA PRO A 145 -0.70 -21.09 -27.44
C PRO A 145 -1.83 -20.76 -28.43
N GLY A 146 -1.46 -20.48 -29.68
CA GLY A 146 -2.42 -20.21 -30.77
C GLY A 146 -3.06 -18.81 -30.77
N ALA A 147 -2.68 -17.91 -29.86
CA ALA A 147 -3.23 -16.56 -29.81
C ALA A 147 -2.57 -15.63 -30.87
N GLU A 148 -3.26 -15.38 -31.99
CA GLU A 148 -2.75 -14.66 -33.18
C GLU A 148 -2.06 -13.29 -32.91
N ARG A 149 -2.44 -12.59 -31.84
CA ARG A 149 -1.90 -11.26 -31.45
C ARG A 149 -0.96 -11.30 -30.24
N LEU A 150 -0.59 -12.49 -29.76
CA LEU A 150 0.31 -12.70 -28.63
C LEU A 150 1.42 -13.68 -29.02
N ILE A 151 2.61 -13.15 -29.27
CA ILE A 151 3.78 -13.93 -29.70
C ILE A 151 4.76 -14.13 -28.54
N LEU A 152 5.34 -15.32 -28.45
CA LEU A 152 6.49 -15.61 -27.61
C LEU A 152 7.76 -15.34 -28.43
N ILE A 153 8.70 -14.60 -27.86
CA ILE A 153 10.02 -14.33 -28.44
C ILE A 153 11.12 -14.65 -27.42
N ASP A 154 12.27 -15.15 -27.88
CA ASP A 154 13.37 -15.55 -26.97
C ASP A 154 14.24 -14.36 -26.51
N ASP A 155 14.18 -13.23 -27.21
CA ASP A 155 15.02 -12.03 -26.99
C ASP A 155 14.21 -10.75 -27.27
N PRO A 156 14.14 -9.77 -26.35
CA PRO A 156 13.61 -8.43 -26.60
C PRO A 156 14.10 -7.77 -27.90
N ALA A 157 15.37 -7.97 -28.29
CA ALA A 157 15.94 -7.41 -29.52
C ALA A 157 15.39 -8.05 -30.81
N ALA A 158 14.73 -9.21 -30.71
CA ALA A 158 14.03 -9.88 -31.81
C ALA A 158 12.55 -9.47 -31.96
N THR A 159 12.09 -8.45 -31.22
CA THR A 159 10.69 -7.99 -31.26
C THR A 159 10.27 -7.54 -32.68
N PRO A 160 9.19 -8.12 -33.28
CA PRO A 160 8.70 -7.71 -34.59
C PRO A 160 8.23 -6.25 -34.68
N PRO A 161 8.38 -5.58 -35.83
CA PRO A 161 8.16 -4.14 -35.98
C PRO A 161 6.67 -3.70 -35.93
N ASP A 162 5.72 -4.64 -35.96
CA ASP A 162 4.30 -4.41 -35.72
C ASP A 162 3.90 -4.52 -34.24
N THR A 163 4.83 -4.90 -33.35
CA THR A 163 4.56 -5.07 -31.93
C THR A 163 4.27 -3.74 -31.25
N SER A 164 3.08 -3.62 -30.66
CA SER A 164 2.66 -2.44 -29.89
C SER A 164 3.15 -2.45 -28.44
N LEU A 165 3.15 -3.62 -27.80
CA LEU A 165 3.59 -3.82 -26.41
C LEU A 165 4.56 -5.01 -26.30
N LEU A 166 5.60 -4.85 -25.47
CA LEU A 166 6.50 -5.92 -25.04
C LEU A 166 6.34 -6.14 -23.53
N PHE A 167 6.07 -7.38 -23.11
CA PHE A 167 6.11 -7.81 -21.72
C PHE A 167 7.35 -8.69 -21.50
N SER A 168 8.40 -8.13 -20.91
CA SER A 168 9.66 -8.82 -20.64
C SER A 168 9.73 -9.33 -19.20
N THR A 169 10.13 -10.59 -19.02
CA THR A 169 10.57 -11.13 -17.72
C THR A 169 12.09 -11.20 -17.59
N VAL A 170 12.83 -10.86 -18.65
CA VAL A 170 14.30 -10.69 -18.65
C VAL A 170 14.69 -9.21 -18.63
N HIS A 171 15.93 -8.93 -18.18
CA HIS A 171 16.50 -7.59 -18.16
C HIS A 171 16.32 -6.83 -19.48
N THR A 172 15.68 -5.67 -19.39
CA THR A 172 15.58 -4.69 -20.47
C THR A 172 16.11 -3.35 -19.98
N SER A 173 17.06 -2.77 -20.70
CA SER A 173 17.41 -1.36 -20.51
C SER A 173 16.23 -0.46 -20.92
N ALA A 174 16.09 0.71 -20.29
CA ALA A 174 15.19 1.75 -20.78
C ALA A 174 15.53 2.12 -22.25
N PRO A 175 14.53 2.41 -23.11
CA PRO A 175 14.74 2.59 -24.54
C PRO A 175 15.56 3.84 -24.87
N ILE A 176 16.25 3.80 -26.02
CA ILE A 176 17.02 4.94 -26.53
C ILE A 176 16.06 5.94 -27.16
N ALA A 177 15.90 7.10 -26.51
CA ALA A 177 15.01 8.17 -26.95
C ALA A 177 15.21 8.54 -28.43
N GLY A 178 14.13 8.51 -29.21
CA GLY A 178 14.12 8.84 -30.64
C GLY A 178 14.26 7.64 -31.58
N GLN A 179 14.42 6.42 -31.09
CA GLN A 179 14.22 5.20 -31.88
C GLN A 179 12.78 4.68 -31.73
N PRO A 180 12.20 4.02 -32.76
CA PRO A 180 10.92 3.34 -32.60
C PRO A 180 11.10 2.02 -31.83
N HIS A 181 10.31 1.83 -30.76
CA HIS A 181 10.30 0.63 -29.93
C HIS A 181 8.86 0.34 -29.45
N PRO A 182 8.54 -0.89 -29.03
CA PRO A 182 7.28 -1.20 -28.35
C PRO A 182 7.19 -0.47 -26.99
N ILE A 183 5.96 -0.28 -26.53
CA ILE A 183 5.67 0.10 -25.15
C ILE A 183 6.09 -1.06 -24.25
N THR A 184 7.03 -0.85 -23.33
CA THR A 184 7.72 -1.95 -22.63
C THR A 184 7.28 -2.05 -21.17
N VAL A 185 6.83 -3.22 -20.76
CA VAL A 185 6.56 -3.59 -19.36
C VAL A 185 7.57 -4.66 -18.95
N SER A 186 8.35 -4.42 -17.89
CA SER A 186 9.47 -5.30 -17.53
C SER A 186 9.43 -5.76 -16.07
N SER A 187 9.93 -6.97 -15.81
CA SER A 187 10.21 -7.49 -14.46
C SER A 187 11.39 -6.80 -13.78
N GLU A 188 12.24 -6.12 -14.57
CA GLU A 188 13.45 -5.47 -14.09
C GLU A 188 13.35 -3.96 -14.31
N ALA A 189 13.21 -3.22 -13.21
CA ALA A 189 13.00 -1.77 -13.22
C ALA A 189 14.29 -0.94 -13.15
N VAL A 190 15.44 -1.53 -13.56
CA VAL A 190 16.76 -0.91 -13.37
C VAL A 190 16.84 0.42 -14.13
N ASN A 191 16.95 1.53 -13.36
CA ASN A 191 16.90 2.91 -13.84
C ASN A 191 15.57 3.34 -14.52
N ALA A 192 14.47 2.63 -14.29
CA ALA A 192 13.16 2.98 -14.83
C ALA A 192 12.60 4.24 -14.13
N SER A 193 12.29 5.29 -14.90
CA SER A 193 11.62 6.50 -14.38
C SER A 193 10.18 6.24 -13.90
N ASN A 194 9.60 5.14 -14.36
CA ASN A 194 8.23 4.69 -14.10
C ASN A 194 8.31 3.24 -13.59
N VAL A 195 7.83 2.98 -12.36
CA VAL A 195 8.02 1.69 -11.69
C VAL A 195 6.86 1.34 -10.74
N VAL A 196 6.40 0.09 -10.76
CA VAL A 196 5.61 -0.49 -9.66
C VAL A 196 6.53 -1.20 -8.69
N LEU A 197 6.45 -0.83 -7.41
CA LEU A 197 7.08 -1.54 -6.30
C LEU A 197 6.01 -2.39 -5.61
N CYS A 198 6.20 -3.71 -5.55
CA CYS A 198 5.28 -4.66 -4.92
C CYS A 198 5.96 -5.37 -3.74
N ASN A 199 5.49 -5.10 -2.52
CA ASN A 199 5.93 -5.78 -1.30
C ASN A 199 4.75 -6.57 -0.72
N GLU A 200 4.80 -7.90 -0.85
CA GLU A 200 3.73 -8.82 -0.42
C GLU A 200 2.36 -8.37 -0.96
N ALA A 201 1.40 -8.05 -0.09
CA ALA A 201 0.05 -7.62 -0.46
C ALA A 201 -0.07 -6.13 -0.85
N VAL A 202 0.94 -5.31 -0.53
CA VAL A 202 0.96 -3.87 -0.82
C VAL A 202 1.73 -3.63 -2.11
N ALA A 203 1.29 -2.67 -2.91
CA ALA A 203 2.05 -2.12 -4.01
C ALA A 203 2.04 -0.59 -3.97
N GLY A 204 2.89 0.03 -4.77
CA GLY A 204 2.81 1.45 -5.08
C GLY A 204 3.45 1.71 -6.43
N ILE A 205 2.86 2.61 -7.20
CA ILE A 205 3.31 2.91 -8.56
C ILE A 205 3.83 4.35 -8.61
N TYR A 206 5.03 4.50 -9.17
CA TYR A 206 5.64 5.77 -9.56
C TYR A 206 5.43 5.97 -11.06
N LEU A 207 4.82 7.10 -11.47
CA LEU A 207 4.75 7.56 -12.86
C LEU A 207 4.91 9.08 -12.92
N ALA A 208 5.74 9.59 -13.82
CA ALA A 208 5.91 11.03 -14.08
C ALA A 208 6.00 11.87 -12.77
N ASP A 209 7.00 11.55 -11.94
CA ASP A 209 7.30 12.16 -10.63
C ASP A 209 6.19 12.10 -9.56
N ARG A 210 5.11 11.34 -9.82
CA ARG A 210 3.99 11.13 -8.90
C ARG A 210 4.01 9.70 -8.37
N TYR A 211 3.44 9.50 -7.17
CA TYR A 211 3.31 8.19 -6.55
C TYR A 211 1.91 7.94 -6.01
N TRP A 212 1.31 6.82 -6.41
CA TRP A 212 0.03 6.30 -5.90
C TRP A 212 0.26 5.00 -5.12
N PRO A 213 -0.11 4.92 -3.83
CA PRO A 213 -0.12 3.66 -3.09
C PRO A 213 -1.28 2.78 -3.56
N ILE A 214 -1.02 1.50 -3.81
CA ILE A 214 -1.97 0.50 -4.29
C ILE A 214 -2.11 -0.61 -3.24
N TRP A 215 -3.13 -0.50 -2.38
CA TRP A 215 -3.47 -1.53 -1.37
C TRP A 215 -4.09 -2.81 -1.95
N ARG A 216 -4.53 -2.79 -3.22
CA ARG A 216 -5.13 -3.92 -3.96
C ARG A 216 -4.80 -3.81 -5.44
N ARG A 217 -3.94 -4.69 -5.94
CA ARG A 217 -3.61 -4.84 -7.37
C ARG A 217 -4.39 -6.01 -8.00
N MET A 218 -4.48 -6.05 -9.33
CA MET A 218 -5.10 -7.18 -10.03
C MET A 218 -4.05 -8.19 -10.50
N GLU A 219 -4.19 -9.44 -10.06
CA GLU A 219 -3.31 -10.57 -10.37
C GLU A 219 -4.11 -11.73 -10.97
N VAL A 220 -3.45 -12.56 -11.78
CA VAL A 220 -4.01 -13.83 -12.31
C VAL A 220 -3.09 -14.97 -11.91
N ALA A 221 -3.57 -15.80 -10.98
CA ALA A 221 -2.86 -16.96 -10.46
C ALA A 221 -2.64 -18.02 -11.54
N ASP A 222 -1.62 -18.88 -11.38
CA ASP A 222 -1.27 -19.91 -12.37
C ASP A 222 -2.45 -20.82 -12.74
N SER A 223 -3.22 -21.27 -11.75
CA SER A 223 -4.42 -22.10 -11.98
C SER A 223 -5.50 -21.40 -12.81
N GLN A 224 -5.66 -20.08 -12.67
CA GLN A 224 -6.60 -19.29 -13.49
C GLN A 224 -6.05 -19.06 -14.90
N TRP A 225 -4.73 -18.88 -15.01
CA TRP A 225 -4.03 -18.68 -16.27
C TRP A 225 -4.02 -19.96 -17.12
N ASP A 226 -3.73 -21.10 -16.51
CA ASP A 226 -3.74 -22.40 -17.18
C ASP A 226 -5.15 -22.83 -17.56
N GLN A 227 -6.17 -22.49 -16.76
CA GLN A 227 -7.57 -22.63 -17.16
C GLN A 227 -7.88 -21.77 -18.41
N LEU A 228 -7.37 -20.53 -18.49
CA LEU A 228 -7.52 -19.69 -19.67
C LEU A 228 -6.77 -20.27 -20.88
N LYS A 229 -5.54 -20.77 -20.71
CA LYS A 229 -4.79 -21.46 -21.77
C LYS A 229 -5.55 -22.68 -22.28
N ALA A 230 -6.15 -23.49 -21.39
CA ALA A 230 -6.92 -24.68 -21.76
C ALA A 230 -8.23 -24.35 -22.50
N VAL A 231 -8.85 -23.19 -22.24
CA VAL A 231 -10.06 -22.72 -22.94
C VAL A 231 -9.75 -22.05 -24.28
N LEU A 232 -8.59 -21.38 -24.41
CA LEU A 232 -8.19 -20.67 -25.62
C LEU A 232 -7.33 -21.49 -26.59
N SER A 233 -6.68 -22.55 -26.13
CA SER A 233 -5.97 -23.48 -27.01
C SER A 233 -6.97 -24.15 -27.95
N PRO A 234 -6.74 -24.18 -29.27
CA PRO A 234 -7.59 -24.95 -30.17
C PRO A 234 -7.58 -26.43 -29.75
N PRO A 235 -8.71 -27.15 -29.82
CA PRO A 235 -8.74 -28.57 -29.53
C PRO A 235 -7.74 -29.28 -30.45
N PRO A 236 -6.95 -30.25 -29.95
CA PRO A 236 -5.97 -30.95 -30.77
C PRO A 236 -6.69 -31.57 -31.97
N ALA A 237 -6.24 -31.20 -33.18
CA ALA A 237 -6.89 -31.62 -34.41
C ALA A 237 -7.06 -33.14 -34.40
N ALA A 238 -8.32 -33.60 -34.37
CA ALA A 238 -8.64 -35.00 -34.13
C ALA A 238 -7.92 -35.86 -35.17
N ALA A 239 -6.95 -36.66 -34.71
CA ALA A 239 -6.03 -37.38 -35.58
C ALA A 239 -6.82 -38.25 -36.54
N THR A 240 -6.81 -37.86 -37.82
CA THR A 240 -7.67 -38.46 -38.85
C THR A 240 -7.37 -39.95 -38.92
N THR A 241 -8.32 -40.78 -38.49
CA THR A 241 -8.15 -42.24 -38.49
C THR A 241 -7.80 -42.66 -39.92
N PRO A 242 -6.64 -43.31 -40.16
CA PRO A 242 -6.22 -43.63 -41.52
C PRO A 242 -7.27 -44.54 -42.15
N ALA A 243 -7.79 -44.13 -43.31
CA ALA A 243 -8.90 -44.81 -43.95
C ALA A 243 -8.53 -46.27 -44.27
N GLY A 244 -9.35 -47.21 -43.79
CA GLY A 244 -9.31 -48.59 -44.27
C GLY A 244 -9.64 -48.63 -45.77
N PRO A 245 -9.12 -49.62 -46.52
CA PRO A 245 -9.38 -49.72 -47.95
C PRO A 245 -10.87 -49.92 -48.23
N ALA A 246 -11.34 -49.32 -49.32
CA ALA A 246 -12.76 -49.30 -49.66
C ALA A 246 -13.32 -50.70 -50.00
N PRO A 247 -14.57 -51.01 -49.63
CA PRO A 247 -15.29 -52.15 -50.18
C PRO A 247 -15.70 -51.88 -51.64
N GLU A 248 -15.70 -52.93 -52.47
CA GLU A 248 -16.29 -52.87 -53.81
C GLU A 248 -17.82 -52.85 -53.74
N ALA A 249 -18.46 -52.36 -54.81
CA ALA A 249 -19.90 -52.12 -54.87
C ALA A 249 -20.72 -53.39 -55.17
N ILE A 250 -22.00 -53.40 -54.74
CA ILE A 250 -23.12 -54.15 -55.33
C ILE A 250 -24.43 -53.38 -55.07
N ASP A 251 -25.18 -53.18 -56.15
CA ASP A 251 -26.61 -52.93 -56.38
C ASP A 251 -27.52 -52.05 -55.46
N GLU A 252 -28.28 -51.22 -56.18
CA GLU A 252 -29.58 -50.58 -55.90
C GLU A 252 -30.77 -51.60 -55.90
N PRO A 253 -32.04 -51.24 -55.60
CA PRO A 253 -32.61 -50.10 -54.85
C PRO A 253 -33.78 -50.52 -53.89
N ASP A 254 -34.64 -49.54 -53.55
CA ASP A 254 -36.10 -49.61 -53.30
C ASP A 254 -36.72 -49.63 -51.88
N ASP A 255 -37.92 -49.01 -51.84
CA ASP A 255 -39.04 -48.94 -50.87
C ASP A 255 -38.79 -48.46 -49.40
N ASP A 256 -39.04 -47.20 -49.05
CA ASP A 256 -40.33 -46.48 -48.83
C ASP A 256 -40.92 -46.62 -47.39
N VAL A 257 -41.84 -45.71 -47.01
CA VAL A 257 -42.67 -45.70 -45.78
C VAL A 257 -41.90 -45.60 -44.45
N ALA A 258 -41.49 -44.42 -43.97
CA ALA A 258 -42.30 -43.36 -43.36
C ALA A 258 -43.24 -43.78 -42.19
N LYS A 259 -42.94 -43.38 -40.94
CA LYS A 259 -43.83 -42.55 -40.08
C LYS A 259 -43.31 -42.23 -38.66
N GLU A 260 -43.62 -40.99 -38.26
CA GLU A 260 -44.13 -40.52 -36.95
C GLU A 260 -43.55 -41.03 -35.60
N SER A 261 -42.99 -40.07 -34.86
CA SER A 261 -42.94 -39.94 -33.38
C SER A 261 -44.35 -39.97 -32.73
N PRO A 262 -44.58 -39.83 -31.38
CA PRO A 262 -43.64 -39.40 -30.32
C PRO A 262 -43.82 -40.01 -28.90
N ALA A 263 -43.03 -39.45 -27.96
CA ALA A 263 -43.40 -39.07 -26.58
C ALA A 263 -43.52 -40.11 -25.42
N SER A 264 -42.76 -39.80 -24.35
CA SER A 264 -43.09 -40.02 -22.93
C SER A 264 -43.11 -41.48 -22.41
N THR A 265 -43.05 -41.77 -21.09
CA THR A 265 -43.20 -40.92 -19.88
C THR A 265 -42.41 -41.51 -18.69
N ASP A 266 -41.97 -40.65 -17.75
CA ASP A 266 -41.73 -40.87 -16.31
C ASP A 266 -40.90 -42.08 -15.76
N GLY A 267 -40.39 -41.90 -14.53
CA GLY A 267 -39.64 -42.91 -13.74
C GLY A 267 -40.54 -43.71 -12.77
N PRO A 268 -40.17 -43.95 -11.48
CA PRO A 268 -38.91 -43.59 -10.79
C PRO A 268 -38.35 -44.61 -9.74
N LYS A 269 -37.18 -44.28 -9.15
CA LYS A 269 -36.70 -44.58 -7.76
C LYS A 269 -36.43 -46.03 -7.25
N ARG A 270 -35.20 -46.16 -6.68
CA ARG A 270 -34.82 -46.87 -5.41
C ARG A 270 -34.74 -48.42 -5.40
N PRO A 271 -34.11 -49.08 -4.37
CA PRO A 271 -32.99 -48.63 -3.50
C PRO A 271 -31.93 -49.72 -3.10
N GLY A 272 -30.77 -49.28 -2.60
CA GLY A 272 -30.17 -49.79 -1.34
C GLY A 272 -29.17 -50.96 -1.37
N GLY A 273 -28.41 -51.08 -0.26
CA GLY A 273 -27.40 -52.12 0.03
C GLY A 273 -26.01 -51.76 -0.52
N ASP A 274 -24.94 -51.37 0.21
CA ASP A 274 -24.43 -51.53 1.60
C ASP A 274 -23.13 -52.37 1.64
N LEU A 275 -22.07 -51.76 2.20
CA LEU A 275 -20.98 -52.36 3.00
C LEU A 275 -20.30 -53.66 2.52
N GLN A 276 -19.01 -53.56 2.17
CA GLN A 276 -17.93 -54.07 3.05
C GLN A 276 -16.49 -53.71 2.58
N ASP A 277 -15.68 -53.28 3.55
CA ASP A 277 -14.21 -53.36 3.58
C ASP A 277 -13.84 -54.73 4.21
N PRO A 278 -12.70 -55.40 3.88
CA PRO A 278 -11.48 -55.10 4.64
C PRO A 278 -10.11 -55.34 3.95
N ALA A 279 -9.21 -54.36 4.10
CA ALA A 279 -7.81 -54.47 4.55
C ALA A 279 -6.87 -55.70 4.23
N SER A 280 -5.70 -55.35 3.65
CA SER A 280 -4.32 -55.79 4.01
C SER A 280 -3.73 -57.16 3.61
N THR A 281 -2.74 -57.13 2.70
CA THR A 281 -1.38 -57.76 2.76
C THR A 281 -0.60 -57.35 1.47
N LEU A 282 0.54 -56.65 1.47
CA LEU A 282 1.96 -56.89 1.91
C LEU A 282 2.90 -57.35 0.75
N VAL A 283 4.21 -57.06 0.86
CA VAL A 283 5.34 -57.47 -0.05
C VAL A 283 5.44 -56.68 -1.38
N ASN A 284 6.58 -56.08 -1.82
CA ASN A 284 7.92 -55.92 -1.22
C ASN A 284 8.70 -54.64 -1.65
N GLU A 285 9.91 -54.49 -1.09
CA GLU A 285 10.90 -53.42 -1.29
C GLU A 285 11.57 -53.37 -2.69
N THR A 286 12.13 -52.22 -3.07
CA THR A 286 13.55 -52.07 -3.50
C THR A 286 13.96 -50.58 -3.50
N GLU A 287 15.05 -50.25 -2.82
CA GLU A 287 15.72 -48.94 -2.82
C GLU A 287 17.00 -49.00 -3.70
N PRO A 288 17.51 -47.86 -4.21
CA PRO A 288 18.95 -47.67 -4.15
C PRO A 288 19.41 -46.27 -3.71
N ALA A 289 20.40 -46.25 -2.82
CA ALA A 289 21.13 -45.07 -2.34
C ALA A 289 22.55 -44.99 -3.02
N PRO A 290 23.39 -43.98 -2.76
CA PRO A 290 24.38 -43.51 -3.72
C PRO A 290 25.72 -44.27 -3.74
N THR A 291 26.51 -44.05 -4.79
CA THR A 291 27.92 -44.46 -4.89
C THR A 291 28.82 -43.24 -5.03
N ALA A 292 29.89 -43.17 -4.24
CA ALA A 292 30.98 -42.22 -4.37
C ALA A 292 32.29 -43.00 -4.56
N THR A 293 33.17 -42.56 -5.47
CA THR A 293 34.48 -43.20 -5.70
C THR A 293 35.50 -42.20 -6.24
N GLU A 294 36.37 -41.75 -5.34
CA GLU A 294 37.84 -41.56 -5.45
C GLU A 294 38.48 -40.74 -6.60
N GLU A 295 39.62 -40.12 -6.25
CA GLU A 295 40.54 -39.42 -7.16
C GLU A 295 41.35 -40.39 -8.04
N PRO A 296 42.14 -39.87 -9.00
CA PRO A 296 43.59 -39.96 -8.74
C PRO A 296 44.41 -38.70 -9.07
N LEU A 297 45.52 -38.53 -8.33
CA LEU A 297 46.61 -37.59 -8.62
C LEU A 297 47.52 -38.06 -9.78
N MET A 298 48.50 -37.19 -10.14
CA MET A 298 49.66 -37.37 -11.05
C MET A 298 49.45 -36.83 -12.49
N THR A 299 50.39 -36.13 -13.18
CA THR A 299 51.63 -35.38 -12.83
C THR A 299 52.07 -34.55 -14.05
N SER A 300 52.95 -33.55 -13.84
CA SER A 300 53.86 -32.91 -14.84
C SER A 300 53.24 -31.94 -15.89
N ALA A 301 53.99 -31.04 -16.54
CA ALA A 301 55.18 -30.23 -16.18
C ALA A 301 55.53 -29.27 -17.36
N ASP A 302 55.93 -28.01 -17.07
CA ASP A 302 56.57 -27.02 -17.99
C ASP A 302 55.79 -26.59 -19.27
N SER A 303 55.85 -25.36 -19.79
CA SER A 303 56.36 -24.03 -19.34
C SER A 303 55.61 -22.94 -20.19
N THR A 304 55.86 -21.63 -20.25
CA THR A 304 57.02 -20.76 -19.90
C THR A 304 56.57 -19.31 -19.61
N SER A 305 57.45 -18.50 -19.03
CA SER A 305 57.39 -17.03 -18.78
C SER A 305 57.69 -16.18 -20.06
N PRO A 306 57.62 -14.81 -20.09
CA PRO A 306 57.68 -13.86 -18.94
C PRO A 306 56.83 -12.56 -18.95
N ASP A 307 56.88 -11.87 -17.79
CA ASP A 307 56.39 -10.50 -17.50
C ASP A 307 57.23 -9.36 -18.14
N PRO A 308 56.88 -8.08 -17.88
CA PRO A 308 57.66 -7.38 -16.85
C PRO A 308 56.88 -6.51 -15.82
N GLU A 309 57.56 -6.31 -14.68
CA GLU A 309 57.42 -5.39 -13.53
C GLU A 309 56.73 -4.01 -13.76
N LEU A 310 56.16 -3.30 -12.76
CA LEU A 310 56.77 -2.87 -11.48
C LEU A 310 55.79 -2.52 -10.32
N VAL A 311 56.15 -3.01 -9.11
CA VAL A 311 56.20 -2.33 -7.78
C VAL A 311 55.07 -1.41 -7.28
N ALA A 312 54.57 -1.73 -6.07
CA ALA A 312 54.01 -0.79 -5.10
C ALA A 312 54.58 -1.04 -3.68
N PRO A 313 54.79 -0.02 -2.82
CA PRO A 313 55.27 -0.20 -1.44
C PRO A 313 54.19 0.06 -0.35
N ALA A 314 54.33 -0.62 0.79
CA ALA A 314 53.49 -0.50 1.99
C ALA A 314 54.30 0.06 3.20
N PRO A 315 53.69 0.41 4.36
CA PRO A 315 54.28 1.36 5.32
C PRO A 315 55.16 0.74 6.44
N PRO A 316 55.98 1.56 7.14
CA PRO A 316 56.79 1.15 8.31
C PRO A 316 56.09 1.37 9.68
N THR A 317 56.51 0.62 10.71
CA THR A 317 55.94 0.67 12.08
C THR A 317 57.02 0.57 13.18
N ILE A 318 57.30 1.66 13.92
CA ILE A 318 58.23 1.76 15.08
C ILE A 318 57.75 2.92 16.00
N ALA A 319 57.68 2.88 17.35
CA ALA A 319 57.65 1.76 18.30
C ALA A 319 57.03 2.15 19.69
N LYS A 320 57.81 2.75 20.62
CA LYS A 320 57.51 3.16 22.02
C LYS A 320 58.48 4.32 22.40
N GLU A 321 58.35 5.16 23.45
CA GLU A 321 58.06 4.90 24.88
C GLU A 321 57.54 6.13 25.69
N ASN A 322 56.90 5.84 26.84
CA ASN A 322 56.92 6.51 28.16
C ASN A 322 57.07 8.05 28.33
N ALA A 323 56.11 8.69 29.03
CA ALA A 323 56.30 9.34 30.35
C ALA A 323 55.17 10.37 30.69
N LEU A 324 54.99 10.68 31.99
CA LEU A 324 54.03 11.69 32.49
C LEU A 324 54.71 13.01 32.87
N THR A 325 54.04 14.15 32.65
CA THR A 325 53.87 15.32 33.57
C THR A 325 53.10 16.44 32.81
N SER A 326 52.04 17.04 33.35
CA SER A 326 51.97 18.14 34.35
C SER A 326 52.41 19.52 33.80
N GLY A 327 51.52 20.51 33.84
CA GLY A 327 51.82 21.91 33.51
C GLY A 327 50.59 22.71 33.05
N ASN A 328 50.20 23.73 33.82
CA ASN A 328 49.21 24.75 33.45
C ASN A 328 49.88 25.91 32.69
N ASP A 329 49.07 26.78 32.05
CA ASP A 329 49.29 28.20 31.69
C ASP A 329 50.70 28.66 31.24
N THR A 330 50.88 29.45 30.17
CA THR A 330 50.27 30.79 29.98
C THR A 330 50.58 31.30 28.55
N SER A 331 49.75 32.20 28.00
CA SER A 331 50.04 33.06 26.82
C SER A 331 51.06 34.19 27.18
N PRO A 332 51.40 35.19 26.31
CA PRO A 332 50.99 35.50 24.92
C PRO A 332 52.14 36.04 23.99
N ILE A 333 51.78 36.73 22.89
CA ILE A 333 52.49 37.85 22.17
C ILE A 333 53.14 37.59 20.77
N ASP A 334 52.80 38.53 19.84
CA ASP A 334 53.38 38.99 18.55
C ASP A 334 53.64 38.09 17.29
N ALA A 335 52.84 38.37 16.24
CA ALA A 335 53.16 39.01 14.93
C ALA A 335 54.43 38.61 14.10
N PRO A 336 54.42 38.71 12.74
CA PRO A 336 53.63 39.64 11.90
C PRO A 336 52.97 39.10 10.58
N THR A 337 52.37 40.05 9.83
CA THR A 337 51.58 40.04 8.57
C THR A 337 52.37 39.83 7.25
N PRO A 338 51.81 39.89 6.00
CA PRO A 338 50.48 40.36 5.47
C PRO A 338 49.65 39.24 4.77
N ALA A 339 48.57 39.43 3.97
CA ALA A 339 47.87 40.56 3.30
C ALA A 339 46.34 40.26 3.25
N VAL A 340 45.33 41.17 3.20
CA VAL A 340 44.97 42.32 2.32
C VAL A 340 44.53 41.88 0.90
N GLU A 341 43.24 41.65 0.57
CA GLU A 341 42.05 42.56 0.40
C GLU A 341 41.88 43.17 -1.02
N PRO A 342 40.75 43.81 -1.44
CA PRO A 342 39.48 44.17 -0.74
C PRO A 342 38.14 43.87 -1.47
N ILE A 343 36.99 44.07 -0.79
CA ILE A 343 35.68 44.47 -1.37
C ILE A 343 34.99 45.48 -0.41
N PRO A 344 34.41 46.62 -0.87
CA PRO A 344 33.94 47.71 0.01
C PRO A 344 32.43 47.67 0.42
N PRO A 345 32.00 48.42 1.46
CA PRO A 345 30.63 48.41 2.02
C PRO A 345 29.82 49.74 1.89
N VAL A 346 28.50 49.68 2.15
CA VAL A 346 27.59 50.82 2.44
C VAL A 346 26.56 50.33 3.49
N VAL A 347 26.71 50.61 4.80
CA VAL A 347 26.25 51.79 5.58
C VAL A 347 24.74 51.79 5.93
N LEU A 348 24.46 52.07 7.21
CA LEU A 348 23.15 52.10 7.88
C LEU A 348 22.88 53.54 8.40
N ALA A 349 21.63 54.01 8.39
CA ALA A 349 21.21 55.30 8.97
C ALA A 349 19.72 55.29 9.37
N GLU A 350 19.31 56.22 10.25
CA GLU A 350 18.10 56.10 11.09
C GLU A 350 17.38 57.46 11.31
N LEU A 351 16.18 57.41 11.91
CA LEU A 351 15.40 58.51 12.55
C LEU A 351 14.78 59.62 11.68
N HIS A 352 13.44 59.72 11.67
CA HIS A 352 12.66 60.80 12.35
C HIS A 352 11.12 60.63 12.18
N GLN A 353 10.31 61.34 12.99
CA GLN A 353 8.81 61.33 12.98
C GLN A 353 8.24 62.74 12.61
N PRO A 354 6.91 63.04 12.67
CA PRO A 354 5.97 63.03 11.53
C PRO A 354 5.53 64.47 11.09
N PRO A 355 4.34 65.11 11.33
CA PRO A 355 3.00 64.72 11.86
C PRO A 355 1.77 65.14 10.98
N THR A 356 0.55 64.88 11.52
CA THR A 356 -0.75 65.60 11.31
C THR A 356 -1.68 65.40 10.08
N SER A 357 -2.95 65.08 10.42
CA SER A 357 -4.25 65.48 9.82
C SER A 357 -4.82 64.73 8.58
N ARG A 358 -6.16 64.67 8.35
CA ARG A 358 -7.38 64.40 9.19
C ARG A 358 -8.65 64.51 8.31
N ALA A 359 -9.44 63.43 8.16
CA ALA A 359 -10.86 63.37 7.72
C ALA A 359 -11.26 61.88 7.49
N GLU A 360 -12.51 61.41 7.50
CA GLU A 360 -13.72 61.76 8.29
C GLU A 360 -14.70 60.55 8.25
N THR A 361 -15.62 60.42 9.20
CA THR A 361 -16.55 59.26 9.34
C THR A 361 -17.91 59.52 8.68
N PRO A 362 -18.72 58.49 8.34
CA PRO A 362 -19.68 57.95 9.31
C PRO A 362 -19.88 56.41 9.25
N ALA A 363 -20.66 55.88 10.20
CA ALA A 363 -20.89 54.45 10.42
C ALA A 363 -22.30 53.98 10.00
N ASN A 364 -22.54 52.65 10.01
CA ASN A 364 -23.90 52.12 10.18
C ASN A 364 -23.88 50.69 10.76
N THR A 365 -24.67 50.44 11.82
CA THR A 365 -24.79 49.12 12.50
C THR A 365 -26.20 48.96 13.10
N PRO A 366 -26.95 47.88 12.80
CA PRO A 366 -28.21 47.54 13.47
C PRO A 366 -28.01 46.53 14.64
N PRO A 367 -28.84 46.53 15.71
CA PRO A 367 -28.61 45.73 16.91
C PRO A 367 -29.64 44.60 17.19
N LEU A 368 -29.23 43.59 17.97
CA LEU A 368 -30.08 42.76 18.85
C LEU A 368 -29.28 42.48 20.14
N LEU A 369 -29.73 42.92 21.32
CA LEU A 369 -30.79 42.36 22.17
C LEU A 369 -30.38 41.09 22.95
N THR A 370 -29.87 41.30 24.16
CA THR A 370 -29.75 40.31 25.24
C THR A 370 -30.66 40.68 26.42
N PRO A 371 -31.24 39.70 27.13
CA PRO A 371 -31.75 39.88 28.48
C PRO A 371 -30.92 39.06 29.50
N ASP A 372 -30.43 39.73 30.55
CA ASP A 372 -29.89 39.06 31.75
C ASP A 372 -31.00 38.37 32.56
N ILE A 373 -30.66 37.28 33.27
CA ILE A 373 -31.13 36.95 34.64
C ILE A 373 -30.34 35.72 35.18
N PRO A 374 -30.06 35.60 36.50
CA PRO A 374 -28.75 35.13 36.93
C PRO A 374 -28.68 33.72 37.56
N THR A 375 -27.45 33.20 37.65
CA THR A 375 -27.08 32.01 38.43
C THR A 375 -27.15 32.25 39.95
N PRO A 376 -27.71 31.31 40.74
CA PRO A 376 -27.53 31.29 42.18
C PRO A 376 -26.18 30.67 42.58
N ILE A 377 -25.54 31.24 43.61
CA ILE A 377 -24.35 30.70 44.27
C ILE A 377 -24.79 29.68 45.33
N ILE A 378 -24.02 28.60 45.52
CA ILE A 378 -23.75 27.99 46.83
C ILE A 378 -22.40 27.25 46.75
N ASP A 379 -21.52 27.52 47.72
CA ASP A 379 -20.23 26.83 47.87
C ASP A 379 -20.38 25.41 48.42
N SER A 380 -19.44 24.54 48.03
CA SER A 380 -18.84 23.56 48.95
C SER A 380 -17.45 23.18 48.45
N THR A 381 -16.44 23.80 49.06
CA THR A 381 -15.02 23.65 48.74
C THR A 381 -14.46 22.28 49.14
N ALA A 382 -13.71 21.63 48.25
CA ALA A 382 -12.68 20.65 48.58
C ALA A 382 -11.54 20.74 47.54
N ASP A 383 -10.32 20.84 48.04
CA ASP A 383 -9.08 21.32 47.38
C ASP A 383 -8.73 20.85 45.96
N SER A 384 -8.26 21.83 45.16
CA SER A 384 -6.87 21.98 44.69
C SER A 384 -6.06 20.71 44.28
N ALA A 385 -5.34 20.67 43.15
CA ALA A 385 -4.87 21.78 42.32
C ALA A 385 -4.57 21.43 40.83
N SER A 386 -4.93 22.37 39.95
CA SER A 386 -4.14 22.86 38.81
C SER A 386 -3.62 21.88 37.74
N ALA A 387 -4.37 21.74 36.64
CA ALA A 387 -3.82 21.51 35.31
C ALA A 387 -4.52 22.38 34.24
N GLN A 388 -3.70 22.93 33.35
CA GLN A 388 -3.97 23.94 32.32
C GLN A 388 -5.07 23.60 31.30
N GLY A 389 -5.89 24.60 30.94
CA GLY A 389 -6.33 24.91 29.57
C GLY A 389 -7.33 23.97 28.85
N PRO A 390 -8.44 24.49 28.29
CA PRO A 390 -9.31 23.69 27.43
C PRO A 390 -8.71 23.54 26.02
N ASN A 391 -8.13 22.37 25.73
CA ASN A 391 -7.96 21.90 24.37
C ASN A 391 -9.20 21.09 23.96
N ASP A 392 -9.93 21.55 22.94
CA ASP A 392 -11.08 20.85 22.34
C ASP A 392 -10.62 19.65 21.48
N GLU A 393 -10.12 18.57 22.10
CA GLU A 393 -9.65 17.40 21.33
C GLU A 393 -9.69 16.05 22.11
N ALA A 394 -10.89 15.51 22.40
CA ALA A 394 -11.11 14.09 22.78
C ALA A 394 -12.61 13.68 22.83
N LEU A 395 -13.39 13.90 21.77
CA LEU A 395 -14.86 13.73 21.79
C LEU A 395 -15.36 12.33 21.36
N LEU A 396 -14.67 11.27 21.79
CA LEU A 396 -15.13 9.88 21.65
C LEU A 396 -14.68 9.03 22.86
N PRO A 397 -15.46 9.01 23.97
CA PRO A 397 -15.24 8.00 25.01
C PRO A 397 -15.51 6.59 24.45
N GLY A 398 -14.46 5.79 24.46
CA GLY A 398 -14.45 4.34 24.55
C GLY A 398 -13.42 3.98 25.62
N GLN A 399 -13.70 2.98 26.46
CA GLN A 399 -12.89 2.67 27.63
C GLN A 399 -11.45 2.29 27.21
N PRO A 400 -10.39 2.94 27.72
CA PRO A 400 -9.02 2.62 27.31
C PRO A 400 -8.66 1.19 27.75
N ALA A 401 -7.99 0.45 26.87
CA ALA A 401 -7.42 -0.85 27.22
C ALA A 401 -6.43 -0.72 28.38
N GLY A 402 -6.31 -1.79 29.18
CA GLY A 402 -5.47 -1.81 30.39
C GLY A 402 -4.00 -1.48 30.08
N GLU A 403 -3.29 -0.89 31.04
CA GLU A 403 -1.90 -0.47 30.84
C GLU A 403 -1.00 -1.68 30.46
N PRO A 404 -0.33 -1.64 29.29
CA PRO A 404 0.51 -2.75 28.86
C PRO A 404 1.72 -2.98 29.78
N THR A 405 2.01 -4.23 30.07
CA THR A 405 3.06 -4.67 31.01
C THR A 405 4.31 -5.24 30.34
N GLU A 406 4.30 -5.48 29.03
CA GLU A 406 5.42 -6.09 28.30
C GLU A 406 6.41 -5.04 27.78
N PRO A 407 7.73 -5.17 28.03
CA PRO A 407 8.72 -4.26 27.46
C PRO A 407 8.76 -4.35 25.93
N GLY A 408 8.50 -3.22 25.25
CA GLY A 408 8.28 -3.19 23.81
C GLY A 408 7.90 -1.82 23.27
N LEU A 409 7.43 -1.78 22.02
CA LEU A 409 6.93 -0.58 21.34
C LEU A 409 5.40 -0.60 21.22
N TYR A 410 4.78 0.55 21.49
CA TYR A 410 3.34 0.74 21.48
C TYR A 410 2.98 1.85 20.49
N VAL A 411 2.23 1.53 19.43
CA VAL A 411 1.86 2.45 18.33
C VAL A 411 0.35 2.57 18.05
N LEU A 412 -0.47 1.62 18.52
CA LEU A 412 -1.93 1.61 18.33
C LEU A 412 -2.68 2.57 19.29
N GLY A 413 -2.31 3.84 19.26
CA GLY A 413 -2.74 4.88 20.20
C GLY A 413 -1.61 5.89 20.41
N THR A 414 -1.60 6.55 21.58
CA THR A 414 -0.43 7.29 22.08
C THR A 414 0.84 6.42 21.99
N VAL A 415 1.90 6.99 21.41
CA VAL A 415 3.12 6.26 21.03
C VAL A 415 4.18 6.31 22.12
N TYR A 416 4.67 5.15 22.53
CA TYR A 416 5.79 5.05 23.46
C TYR A 416 6.57 3.74 23.29
N ALA A 417 7.81 3.73 23.77
CA ALA A 417 8.48 2.49 24.13
C ALA A 417 8.30 2.24 25.64
N LEU A 418 7.99 1.02 26.05
CA LEU A 418 8.10 0.58 27.43
C LEU A 418 9.47 -0.07 27.60
N GLY A 419 10.38 0.68 28.21
CA GLY A 419 11.72 0.21 28.56
C GLY A 419 11.76 -0.55 29.88
N LEU A 420 12.96 -1.00 30.25
CA LEU A 420 13.28 -1.37 31.62
C LEU A 420 14.39 -0.44 32.12
N ASP A 421 14.31 -0.01 33.37
CA ASP A 421 15.40 0.74 33.99
C ASP A 421 16.64 -0.18 34.18
N PRO A 422 17.85 0.23 33.77
CA PRO A 422 19.05 -0.63 33.90
C PRO A 422 19.56 -0.79 35.34
N GLU A 423 19.05 -0.03 36.31
CA GLU A 423 19.45 -0.09 37.72
C GLU A 423 18.34 -0.72 38.60
N THR A 424 17.05 -0.44 38.35
CA THR A 424 15.94 -1.04 39.13
C THR A 424 15.22 -2.20 38.44
N ASN A 425 15.39 -2.39 37.12
CA ASN A 425 14.64 -3.33 36.29
C ASN A 425 13.11 -3.12 36.33
N GLU A 426 12.64 -1.92 36.67
CA GLU A 426 11.24 -1.53 36.62
C GLU A 426 10.85 -1.02 35.22
N PRO A 427 9.57 -1.13 34.80
CA PRO A 427 9.12 -0.70 33.48
C PRO A 427 9.07 0.83 33.35
N VAL A 428 9.83 1.40 32.41
CA VAL A 428 9.94 2.86 32.20
C VAL A 428 9.27 3.28 30.90
N LYS A 429 8.20 4.08 31.00
CA LYS A 429 7.48 4.63 29.84
C LYS A 429 8.29 5.73 29.16
N HIS A 430 8.57 5.56 27.88
CA HIS A 430 9.31 6.49 27.03
C HIS A 430 8.43 7.02 25.90
N SER A 431 7.74 8.13 26.17
CA SER A 431 6.95 8.89 25.18
C SER A 431 7.71 9.11 23.86
N ALA A 432 7.00 8.99 22.74
CA ALA A 432 7.50 9.43 21.44
C ALA A 432 7.60 10.95 21.37
N VAL A 433 6.55 11.66 21.79
CA VAL A 433 6.51 13.13 21.71
C VAL A 433 7.08 13.77 22.97
N THR A 434 7.77 14.89 22.75
CA THR A 434 8.38 15.75 23.77
C THR A 434 8.12 17.22 23.44
N ARG A 435 8.45 18.14 24.37
CA ARG A 435 8.43 19.60 24.10
C ARG A 435 9.39 20.06 22.99
N GLN A 436 10.19 19.16 22.41
CA GLN A 436 11.14 19.42 21.33
C GLN A 436 10.82 18.58 20.06
N GLY A 437 9.57 18.14 19.91
CA GLY A 437 9.14 17.25 18.83
C GLY A 437 9.40 15.77 19.13
N VAL A 438 9.37 14.94 18.07
CA VAL A 438 9.49 13.48 18.20
C VAL A 438 10.90 13.01 18.60
N ARG A 439 10.97 12.20 19.66
CA ARG A 439 12.17 11.56 20.21
C ARG A 439 12.75 10.57 19.20
N LYS A 440 13.84 10.96 18.53
CA LYS A 440 14.51 10.18 17.45
C LYS A 440 14.71 8.68 17.76
N PRO A 441 15.13 8.24 18.96
CA PRO A 441 15.14 6.82 19.34
C PRO A 441 13.82 6.06 19.15
N VAL A 442 12.67 6.66 19.50
CA VAL A 442 11.35 6.03 19.37
C VAL A 442 10.95 5.97 17.89
N LYS A 443 11.09 7.08 17.15
CA LYS A 443 10.87 7.13 15.67
C LYS A 443 11.71 6.09 14.92
N ALA A 444 12.96 5.89 15.34
CA ALA A 444 13.89 4.92 14.76
C ALA A 444 13.47 3.46 15.00
N MET A 445 13.01 3.12 16.21
CA MET A 445 12.46 1.79 16.50
C MET A 445 11.13 1.59 15.78
N MET A 446 10.25 2.60 15.80
CA MET A 446 8.94 2.57 15.14
C MET A 446 9.05 2.18 13.69
N ALA A 447 9.88 2.87 12.91
CA ALA A 447 10.09 2.58 11.49
C ALA A 447 10.56 1.14 11.20
N LEU A 448 11.37 0.55 12.09
CA LEU A 448 11.86 -0.83 11.99
C LEU A 448 10.94 -1.90 12.61
N ALA A 449 9.97 -1.47 13.42
CA ALA A 449 8.98 -2.35 14.06
C ALA A 449 7.69 -2.46 13.23
N THR A 450 7.32 -1.40 12.51
CA THR A 450 6.10 -1.35 11.70
C THR A 450 6.29 -1.77 10.25
N SER A 451 7.54 -1.83 9.78
CA SER A 451 7.92 -2.42 8.48
C SER A 451 8.19 -3.93 8.60
N ASN A 452 8.12 -4.64 7.47
CA ASN A 452 8.57 -6.04 7.36
C ASN A 452 10.12 -6.19 7.33
N GLY A 453 10.84 -5.19 7.82
CA GLY A 453 12.30 -5.05 7.75
C GLY A 453 12.75 -4.00 6.75
N VAL A 454 13.89 -3.34 7.02
CA VAL A 454 14.45 -2.27 6.17
C VAL A 454 15.92 -2.53 5.86
N THR A 455 16.40 -2.18 4.66
CA THR A 455 17.84 -2.26 4.36
C THR A 455 18.66 -1.29 5.21
N GLN A 456 19.95 -1.56 5.37
CA GLN A 456 20.85 -0.69 6.16
C GLN A 456 20.89 0.75 5.61
N ASN A 457 20.93 0.89 4.27
CA ASN A 457 21.04 2.19 3.60
C ASN A 457 19.75 3.00 3.73
N GLU A 458 18.58 2.37 3.52
CA GLU A 458 17.30 3.07 3.64
C GLU A 458 16.99 3.51 5.07
N TRP A 459 17.37 2.69 6.05
CA TRP A 459 17.28 3.08 7.45
C TRP A 459 18.13 4.33 7.74
N GLU A 460 19.35 4.40 7.20
CA GLU A 460 20.28 5.52 7.46
C GLU A 460 19.95 6.79 6.67
N GLU A 461 19.69 6.66 5.36
CA GLU A 461 19.51 7.77 4.43
C GLU A 461 18.07 8.27 4.36
N LYS A 462 17.08 7.36 4.21
CA LYS A 462 15.67 7.74 4.03
C LYS A 462 14.97 8.02 5.37
N ILE A 463 15.14 7.12 6.35
CA ILE A 463 14.36 7.10 7.60
C ILE A 463 15.00 7.94 8.71
N LEU A 464 16.30 7.76 8.96
CA LEU A 464 17.00 8.45 10.04
C LEU A 464 17.56 9.82 9.63
N GLN A 465 18.10 9.94 8.42
CA GLN A 465 18.79 11.13 7.93
C GLN A 465 19.94 11.55 8.87
N VAL A 466 20.73 10.57 9.34
CA VAL A 466 21.82 10.78 10.32
C VAL A 466 23.19 10.37 9.79
N THR A 467 24.23 11.07 10.26
CA THR A 467 25.61 10.72 9.96
C THR A 467 26.04 9.37 10.58
N PRO A 468 27.08 8.71 10.02
CA PRO A 468 27.63 7.47 10.57
C PRO A 468 28.02 7.49 12.06
N GLN A 469 28.33 8.66 12.61
CA GLN A 469 28.62 8.87 14.03
C GLN A 469 27.33 8.95 14.86
N ASN A 470 26.37 9.79 14.45
CA ASN A 470 25.08 9.96 15.11
C ASN A 470 24.30 8.64 15.20
N ARG A 471 24.41 7.78 14.18
CA ARG A 471 23.91 6.39 14.17
C ARG A 471 24.39 5.56 15.37
N ARG A 472 25.67 5.67 15.77
CA ARG A 472 26.21 4.94 16.94
C ARG A 472 25.61 5.46 18.23
N GLN A 473 25.53 6.79 18.38
CA GLN A 473 24.90 7.44 19.53
C GLN A 473 23.42 7.05 19.65
N LEU A 474 22.69 6.98 18.53
CA LEU A 474 21.29 6.58 18.46
C LEU A 474 21.08 5.13 18.92
N ARG A 475 21.89 4.17 18.45
CA ARG A 475 21.82 2.77 18.96
C ARG A 475 22.12 2.69 20.45
N THR A 476 23.08 3.46 20.96
CA THR A 476 23.35 3.53 22.41
C THR A 476 22.18 4.12 23.20
N GLN A 477 21.48 5.14 22.67
CA GLN A 477 20.27 5.69 23.30
C GLN A 477 19.12 4.68 23.31
N ILE A 478 18.86 4.01 22.19
CA ILE A 478 17.87 2.93 22.07
C ILE A 478 18.20 1.79 23.06
N ARG A 479 19.47 1.38 23.13
CA ARG A 479 19.93 0.36 24.07
C ARG A 479 19.75 0.76 25.53
N LYS A 480 20.04 2.01 25.90
CA LYS A 480 19.77 2.50 27.28
C LYS A 480 18.28 2.56 27.59
N MET A 481 17.42 2.86 26.61
CA MET A 481 15.97 2.81 26.78
C MET A 481 15.45 1.38 27.00
N MET A 482 16.00 0.38 26.30
CA MET A 482 15.55 -1.02 26.40
C MET A 482 16.36 -1.84 27.43
N GLY A 483 16.62 -1.29 28.61
CA GLY A 483 17.26 -2.02 29.73
C GLY A 483 18.68 -2.53 29.46
N GLY A 484 19.42 -1.92 28.53
CA GLY A 484 20.77 -2.34 28.15
C GLY A 484 20.83 -3.34 26.98
N ASN A 485 19.70 -3.88 26.52
CA ASN A 485 19.63 -4.76 25.36
C ASN A 485 19.50 -3.95 24.05
N ASP A 486 20.10 -4.45 22.96
CA ASP A 486 19.97 -3.83 21.64
C ASP A 486 18.84 -4.52 20.85
N PRO A 487 17.66 -3.88 20.66
CA PRO A 487 16.50 -4.51 20.04
C PRO A 487 16.60 -4.57 18.51
N ILE A 488 17.63 -3.98 17.89
CA ILE A 488 17.75 -3.93 16.42
C ILE A 488 18.67 -5.04 15.94
N ARG A 489 18.10 -6.06 15.31
CA ARG A 489 18.84 -7.21 14.74
C ARG A 489 18.77 -7.20 13.21
N ARG A 490 19.59 -8.04 12.58
CA ARG A 490 19.38 -8.41 11.17
C ARG A 490 18.67 -9.74 11.10
N ASP A 491 17.69 -9.85 10.22
CA ASP A 491 17.00 -11.10 9.91
C ASP A 491 17.81 -11.98 8.93
N ALA A 492 17.26 -13.14 8.56
CA ALA A 492 17.89 -14.05 7.60
C ALA A 492 18.00 -13.48 6.17
N ARG A 493 17.29 -12.39 5.85
CA ARG A 493 17.37 -11.65 4.58
C ARG A 493 18.40 -10.51 4.65
N GLY A 494 19.04 -10.31 5.81
CA GLY A 494 19.98 -9.22 6.07
C GLY A 494 19.33 -7.86 6.39
N LEU A 495 18.01 -7.80 6.48
CA LEU A 495 17.23 -6.59 6.76
C LEU A 495 17.25 -6.29 8.26
N LEU A 496 17.25 -4.99 8.60
CA LEU A 496 17.11 -4.53 9.98
C LEU A 496 15.67 -4.71 10.45
N VAL A 497 15.51 -5.37 11.60
CA VAL A 497 14.22 -5.62 12.25
C VAL A 497 14.30 -5.31 13.74
N VAL A 498 13.17 -4.93 14.33
CA VAL A 498 13.02 -4.84 15.80
C VAL A 498 12.60 -6.19 16.38
N ASP A 499 13.41 -6.68 17.33
CA ASP A 499 13.30 -7.94 18.07
C ASP A 499 12.91 -7.69 19.55
N THR A 500 11.88 -6.86 19.73
CA THR A 500 11.15 -6.66 20.99
C THR A 500 9.65 -6.59 20.67
N PHE A 501 8.79 -6.69 21.68
CA PHE A 501 7.35 -6.66 21.49
C PHE A 501 6.91 -5.42 20.71
N CYS A 502 5.89 -5.57 19.85
CA CYS A 502 5.23 -4.44 19.22
C CYS A 502 3.74 -4.74 19.06
N ASP A 503 2.88 -3.86 19.56
CA ASP A 503 1.42 -4.03 19.53
C ASP A 503 0.88 -4.20 18.09
N TRP A 504 1.43 -3.48 17.11
CA TRP A 504 1.11 -3.69 15.70
C TRP A 504 1.55 -5.06 15.15
N LYS A 505 2.73 -5.56 15.54
CA LYS A 505 3.18 -6.91 15.12
C LYS A 505 2.28 -7.99 15.71
N GLU A 506 1.92 -7.86 16.98
CA GLU A 506 1.04 -8.80 17.67
C GLU A 506 -0.39 -8.73 17.13
N PHE A 507 -0.92 -7.54 16.85
CA PHE A 507 -2.18 -7.34 16.15
C PHE A 507 -2.18 -8.07 14.80
N ASN A 508 -1.14 -7.90 13.98
CA ASN A 508 -1.01 -8.60 12.71
C ASN A 508 -0.86 -10.12 12.86
N ARG A 509 -0.21 -10.61 13.93
CA ARG A 509 -0.10 -12.04 14.26
C ARG A 509 -1.45 -12.67 14.64
N LEU A 510 -2.30 -11.92 15.33
CA LEU A 510 -3.63 -12.35 15.77
C LEU A 510 -4.68 -12.29 14.65
N VAL A 511 -4.68 -11.21 13.87
CA VAL A 511 -5.69 -10.93 12.83
C VAL A 511 -5.31 -11.53 11.46
N GLY A 512 -4.02 -11.77 11.21
CA GLY A 512 -3.53 -12.26 9.93
C GLY A 512 -3.74 -11.27 8.79
N HIS A 513 -3.97 -11.78 7.57
CA HIS A 513 -4.13 -10.96 6.36
C HIS A 513 -5.56 -10.43 6.13
N VAL A 514 -6.58 -11.10 6.67
CA VAL A 514 -8.00 -10.85 6.42
C VAL A 514 -8.77 -10.96 7.74
N PRO A 515 -9.19 -9.84 8.37
CA PRO A 515 -9.87 -9.88 9.68
C PRO A 515 -11.11 -10.77 9.72
N GLU A 516 -11.85 -10.82 8.61
CA GLU A 516 -13.03 -11.68 8.42
C GLU A 516 -12.70 -13.19 8.58
N SER A 517 -11.44 -13.59 8.38
CA SER A 517 -10.96 -14.98 8.52
C SER A 517 -10.43 -15.33 9.92
N ALA A 518 -10.18 -14.34 10.78
CA ALA A 518 -9.68 -14.57 12.13
C ALA A 518 -10.78 -15.14 13.05
N THR A 519 -10.39 -15.87 14.10
CA THR A 519 -11.36 -16.35 15.11
C THR A 519 -11.84 -15.20 15.98
N THR A 520 -12.99 -15.34 16.61
CA THR A 520 -13.58 -14.27 17.44
C THR A 520 -12.73 -13.99 18.69
N GLU A 521 -12.04 -14.99 19.21
CA GLU A 521 -11.08 -14.89 20.32
C GLU A 521 -9.83 -14.10 19.88
N ALA A 522 -9.28 -14.41 18.69
CA ALA A 522 -8.13 -13.72 18.14
C ALA A 522 -8.45 -12.25 17.79
N LEU A 523 -9.63 -11.98 17.23
CA LEU A 523 -10.14 -10.62 17.02
C LEU A 523 -10.32 -9.88 18.35
N THR A 524 -10.84 -10.53 19.39
CA THR A 524 -11.02 -9.93 20.72
C THR A 524 -9.67 -9.53 21.33
N ALA A 525 -8.68 -10.43 21.29
CA ALA A 525 -7.33 -10.14 21.76
C ALA A 525 -6.65 -9.03 20.94
N ALA A 526 -6.84 -9.00 19.61
CA ALA A 526 -6.27 -7.97 18.76
C ALA A 526 -6.89 -6.59 18.99
N VAL A 527 -8.21 -6.51 19.13
CA VAL A 527 -8.92 -5.25 19.39
C VAL A 527 -8.56 -4.69 20.77
N GLN A 528 -8.24 -5.54 21.76
CA GLN A 528 -7.70 -5.10 23.06
C GLN A 528 -6.33 -4.43 22.99
N LEU A 529 -5.59 -4.55 21.88
CA LEU A 529 -4.33 -3.81 21.68
C LEU A 529 -4.55 -2.36 21.21
N ILE A 530 -5.76 -2.04 20.72
CA ILE A 530 -6.14 -0.70 20.27
C ILE A 530 -6.43 0.17 21.50
N ARG A 531 -5.63 1.23 21.68
CA ARG A 531 -5.70 2.16 22.82
C ARG A 531 -6.19 3.56 22.41
N GLY A 532 -6.12 3.86 21.12
CA GLY A 532 -6.55 5.12 20.50
C GLY A 532 -6.31 5.10 18.98
N ALA A 533 -6.27 6.27 18.34
CA ALA A 533 -5.89 6.36 16.93
C ALA A 533 -4.42 5.95 16.70
N PRO A 534 -4.06 5.25 15.61
CA PRO A 534 -2.67 4.99 15.26
C PRO A 534 -1.84 6.29 15.19
N PHE A 535 -0.76 6.33 15.99
CA PHE A 535 0.10 7.50 16.17
C PHE A 535 -0.62 8.75 16.74
N GLU A 536 -1.56 8.56 17.68
CA GLU A 536 -2.48 9.57 18.22
C GLU A 536 -1.85 10.89 18.68
N ASP A 537 -0.69 10.85 19.33
CA ASP A 537 -0.01 12.02 19.89
C ASP A 537 0.96 12.71 18.91
N VAL A 538 1.21 12.11 17.74
CA VAL A 538 2.35 12.50 16.89
C VAL A 538 1.93 13.38 15.71
N PRO A 539 2.48 14.60 15.56
CA PRO A 539 2.19 15.47 14.42
C PRO A 539 2.60 14.86 13.08
N ASP A 540 1.74 15.00 12.07
CA ASP A 540 2.03 14.50 10.70
C ASP A 540 3.26 15.18 10.07
N GLU A 541 3.53 16.44 10.40
CA GLU A 541 4.72 17.18 9.95
C GLU A 541 6.04 16.57 10.41
N ASP A 542 6.06 15.91 11.57
CA ASP A 542 7.26 15.31 12.17
C ASP A 542 7.67 14.01 11.44
N TYR A 543 6.91 13.56 10.43
CA TYR A 543 7.13 12.34 9.64
C TYR A 543 7.47 12.60 8.16
N SER A 544 8.58 13.30 7.92
CA SER A 544 9.14 13.60 6.59
C SER A 544 9.51 12.41 5.67
N TRP A 545 9.22 11.15 6.01
CA TRP A 545 9.40 9.99 5.13
C TRP A 545 8.05 9.40 4.72
N ARG A 546 7.78 9.42 3.41
CA ARG A 546 6.47 9.21 2.75
C ARG A 546 5.71 7.95 3.22
N SER A 547 6.42 6.89 3.62
CA SER A 547 5.82 5.63 4.03
C SER A 547 5.09 5.69 5.38
N VAL A 548 5.29 6.71 6.24
CA VAL A 548 4.53 6.81 7.49
C VAL A 548 3.06 7.13 7.25
N GLN A 549 2.73 7.95 6.25
CA GLN A 549 1.33 8.24 5.93
C GLN A 549 0.62 6.99 5.41
N LEU A 550 1.30 6.23 4.53
CA LEU A 550 0.79 4.94 4.02
C LEU A 550 0.58 3.92 5.14
N LEU A 551 1.51 3.89 6.09
CA LEU A 551 1.45 3.05 7.28
C LEU A 551 0.32 3.50 8.24
N LYS A 552 0.12 4.81 8.44
CA LYS A 552 -0.97 5.36 9.25
C LYS A 552 -2.32 5.01 8.62
N ASP A 553 -2.46 5.16 7.30
CA ASP A 553 -3.62 4.70 6.54
C ASP A 553 -3.86 3.18 6.73
N GLU A 554 -2.80 2.35 6.63
CA GLU A 554 -2.89 0.89 6.80
C GLU A 554 -3.30 0.50 8.23
N LEU A 555 -2.69 1.09 9.26
CA LEU A 555 -3.06 0.82 10.66
C LEU A 555 -4.51 1.24 10.92
N ILE A 556 -4.95 2.39 10.39
CA ILE A 556 -6.32 2.89 10.53
C ILE A 556 -7.33 1.94 9.85
N ASP A 557 -7.06 1.51 8.62
CA ASP A 557 -7.90 0.55 7.89
C ASP A 557 -7.97 -0.80 8.61
N ARG A 558 -6.82 -1.40 8.95
CA ARG A 558 -6.77 -2.74 9.56
C ARG A 558 -7.36 -2.77 10.97
N CYS A 559 -7.03 -1.79 11.82
CA CYS A 559 -7.59 -1.73 13.18
C CYS A 559 -9.09 -1.40 13.17
N SER A 560 -9.56 -0.47 12.34
CA SER A 560 -11.01 -0.21 12.23
C SER A 560 -11.77 -1.35 11.53
N THR A 561 -11.13 -2.15 10.67
CA THR A 561 -11.74 -3.36 10.08
C THR A 561 -11.89 -4.49 11.10
N ALA A 562 -10.85 -4.80 11.87
CA ALA A 562 -10.93 -5.80 12.93
C ALA A 562 -11.97 -5.42 14.02
N ALA A 563 -12.05 -4.13 14.38
CA ALA A 563 -13.06 -3.63 15.31
C ALA A 563 -14.48 -3.78 14.75
N ALA A 564 -14.72 -3.46 13.46
CA ALA A 564 -16.04 -3.60 12.85
C ALA A 564 -16.49 -5.07 12.76
N GLU A 565 -15.60 -5.96 12.31
CA GLU A 565 -15.87 -7.41 12.23
C GLU A 565 -16.22 -7.98 13.61
N LEU A 566 -15.44 -7.63 14.64
CA LEU A 566 -15.72 -8.06 16.01
C LEU A 566 -17.05 -7.49 16.54
N ALA A 567 -17.33 -6.22 16.30
CA ALA A 567 -18.57 -5.58 16.75
C ALA A 567 -19.80 -6.18 16.06
N GLN A 568 -19.72 -6.50 14.76
CA GLN A 568 -20.77 -7.18 14.01
C GLN A 568 -21.01 -8.60 14.54
N ARG A 569 -19.95 -9.37 14.84
CA ARG A 569 -20.07 -10.70 15.48
C ARG A 569 -20.71 -10.62 16.87
N GLN A 570 -20.30 -9.66 17.70
CA GLN A 570 -20.88 -9.43 19.03
C GLN A 570 -22.36 -9.04 18.94
N GLN A 571 -22.72 -8.17 17.99
CA GLN A 571 -24.11 -7.78 17.73
C GLN A 571 -24.96 -8.97 17.27
N ALA A 572 -24.45 -9.78 16.33
CA ALA A 572 -25.13 -10.98 15.87
C ALA A 572 -25.31 -12.05 16.97
N ALA A 573 -24.41 -12.08 17.96
CA ALA A 573 -24.52 -12.91 19.15
C ALA A 573 -25.41 -12.30 20.27
N GLY A 574 -26.02 -11.13 20.06
CA GLY A 574 -26.85 -10.43 21.04
C GLY A 574 -26.07 -9.74 22.18
N ALA A 575 -24.74 -9.69 22.09
CA ALA A 575 -23.86 -9.05 23.07
C ALA A 575 -23.77 -7.53 22.83
N HIS A 576 -24.92 -6.83 22.86
CA HIS A 576 -25.07 -5.43 22.45
C HIS A 576 -24.11 -4.46 23.17
N GLU A 577 -23.93 -4.59 24.49
CA GLU A 577 -23.01 -3.74 25.26
C GLU A 577 -21.56 -3.88 24.76
N ALA A 578 -21.09 -5.12 24.54
CA ALA A 578 -19.76 -5.38 23.99
C ALA A 578 -19.65 -4.85 22.55
N ALA A 579 -20.66 -5.12 21.71
CA ALA A 579 -20.70 -4.64 20.32
C ALA A 579 -20.63 -3.10 20.24
N TYR A 580 -21.31 -2.41 21.17
CA TYR A 580 -21.25 -0.96 21.29
C TYR A 580 -19.85 -0.48 21.69
N GLN A 581 -19.25 -1.02 22.76
CA GLN A 581 -17.90 -0.60 23.19
C GLN A 581 -16.83 -0.89 22.12
N THR A 582 -16.89 -2.05 21.46
CA THR A 582 -16.03 -2.39 20.32
C THR A 582 -16.23 -1.42 19.15
N ALA A 583 -17.47 -1.07 18.81
CA ALA A 583 -17.75 -0.10 17.76
C ALA A 583 -17.22 1.30 18.12
N ARG A 584 -17.37 1.74 19.38
CA ARG A 584 -16.81 3.01 19.89
C ARG A 584 -15.29 3.06 19.77
N LEU A 585 -14.60 1.97 20.09
CA LEU A 585 -13.15 1.87 19.94
C LEU A 585 -12.73 1.92 18.46
N GLY A 586 -13.46 1.24 17.57
CA GLY A 586 -13.27 1.35 16.12
C GLY A 586 -13.50 2.76 15.57
N LEU A 587 -14.48 3.50 16.10
CA LEU A 587 -14.75 4.90 15.71
C LEU A 587 -13.66 5.86 16.20
N ARG A 588 -13.01 5.60 17.33
CA ARG A 588 -11.82 6.36 17.78
C ARG A 588 -10.61 6.13 16.86
N VAL A 589 -10.53 4.98 16.18
CA VAL A 589 -9.54 4.75 15.11
C VAL A 589 -9.94 5.45 13.81
N TYR A 590 -11.20 5.32 13.37
CA TYR A 590 -11.66 5.93 12.13
C TYR A 590 -13.14 6.38 12.18
N ALA A 591 -13.35 7.65 12.54
CA ALA A 591 -14.68 8.22 12.77
C ALA A 591 -15.56 8.38 11.51
N GLN A 592 -15.04 8.17 10.30
CA GLN A 592 -15.83 8.25 9.04
C GLN A 592 -16.49 6.91 8.64
N ARG A 593 -16.33 5.84 9.43
CA ARG A 593 -16.85 4.50 9.13
C ARG A 593 -18.34 4.38 9.46
N GLU A 594 -19.20 4.65 8.48
CA GLU A 594 -20.65 4.55 8.62
C GLU A 594 -21.14 3.17 9.13
N ASP A 595 -20.46 2.07 8.80
CA ASP A 595 -20.80 0.73 9.29
C ASP A 595 -20.54 0.55 10.80
N LEU A 596 -19.46 1.13 11.33
CA LEU A 596 -19.22 1.19 12.76
C LEU A 596 -20.28 2.05 13.48
N TRP A 597 -20.71 3.16 12.88
CA TRP A 597 -21.83 3.96 13.42
C TRP A 597 -23.15 3.20 13.44
N LEU A 598 -23.43 2.33 12.46
CA LEU A 598 -24.63 1.50 12.44
C LEU A 598 -24.60 0.43 13.54
N VAL A 599 -23.48 -0.28 13.71
CA VAL A 599 -23.34 -1.27 14.80
C VAL A 599 -23.48 -0.59 16.16
N ALA A 600 -22.91 0.61 16.33
CA ALA A 600 -23.10 1.41 17.54
C ALA A 600 -24.58 1.82 17.72
N ALA A 601 -25.23 2.41 16.71
CA ALA A 601 -26.61 2.90 16.79
C ALA A 601 -27.63 1.80 17.12
N ASN A 602 -27.39 0.59 16.59
CA ASN A 602 -28.22 -0.60 16.80
C ASN A 602 -27.85 -1.39 18.08
N SER A 603 -26.85 -0.95 18.85
CA SER A 603 -26.43 -1.60 20.11
C SER A 603 -26.35 -0.65 21.32
N VAL A 604 -26.45 0.66 21.11
CA VAL A 604 -26.33 1.69 22.15
C VAL A 604 -27.51 1.69 23.14
N SER A 605 -27.19 1.91 24.41
CA SER A 605 -28.17 2.15 25.47
C SER A 605 -28.91 3.48 25.27
N ASP A 606 -30.16 3.60 25.74
CA ASP A 606 -30.90 4.87 25.62
C ASP A 606 -30.29 6.01 26.45
N THR A 607 -29.49 5.68 27.47
CA THR A 607 -28.64 6.61 28.22
C THR A 607 -27.53 7.22 27.36
N GLU A 608 -26.86 6.42 26.52
CA GLU A 608 -25.73 6.85 25.70
C GLU A 608 -26.13 7.34 24.30
N ARG A 609 -27.36 6.98 23.84
CA ARG A 609 -27.88 7.32 22.51
C ARG A 609 -27.74 8.81 22.17
N LYS A 610 -27.92 9.70 23.16
CA LYS A 610 -27.74 11.15 22.98
C LYS A 610 -26.29 11.58 22.71
N ALA A 611 -25.33 10.95 23.37
CA ALA A 611 -23.90 11.18 23.11
C ALA A 611 -23.54 10.64 21.72
N LEU A 612 -23.96 9.42 21.38
CA LEU A 612 -23.70 8.83 20.06
C LEU A 612 -24.25 9.70 18.90
N ILE A 613 -25.45 10.26 19.05
CA ILE A 613 -26.04 11.22 18.11
C ILE A 613 -25.18 12.49 17.98
N TRP A 614 -24.70 13.02 19.11
CA TRP A 614 -23.88 14.22 19.14
C TRP A 614 -22.53 13.98 18.44
N ASP A 615 -21.86 12.86 18.75
CA ASP A 615 -20.58 12.49 18.17
C ASP A 615 -20.72 12.23 16.66
N LEU A 616 -21.75 11.48 16.23
CA LEU A 616 -22.05 11.22 14.82
C LEU A 616 -22.25 12.53 14.03
N LYS A 617 -22.94 13.52 14.61
CA LYS A 617 -23.19 14.82 13.98
C LYS A 617 -21.89 15.59 13.71
N HIS A 618 -20.87 15.44 14.57
CA HIS A 618 -19.57 16.10 14.39
C HIS A 618 -18.65 15.31 13.44
N ALA A 619 -18.67 13.97 13.53
CA ALA A 619 -17.86 13.11 12.66
C ALA A 619 -18.38 13.09 11.22
N ILE A 620 -19.67 12.83 11.01
CA ILE A 620 -20.31 12.69 9.70
C ILE A 620 -21.59 13.54 9.64
N PRO A 621 -21.50 14.85 9.32
CA PRO A 621 -22.66 15.75 9.32
C PRO A 621 -23.77 15.38 8.31
N VAL A 622 -23.41 14.65 7.24
CA VAL A 622 -24.30 14.17 6.17
C VAL A 622 -23.92 12.73 5.82
N PRO A 623 -24.40 11.71 6.57
CA PRO A 623 -24.06 10.32 6.30
C PRO A 623 -24.82 9.80 5.07
N SER A 624 -24.21 8.84 4.37
CA SER A 624 -24.76 8.18 3.19
C SER A 624 -25.93 7.27 3.56
N HIS A 625 -25.80 6.50 4.64
CA HIS A 625 -26.73 5.45 5.03
C HIS A 625 -28.09 6.03 5.46
N PRO A 626 -29.23 5.47 4.99
CA PRO A 626 -30.55 6.00 5.29
C PRO A 626 -30.87 5.97 6.79
N GLU A 627 -30.41 4.95 7.53
CA GLU A 627 -30.67 4.80 8.97
C GLU A 627 -29.95 5.88 9.80
N LEU A 628 -28.69 6.17 9.50
CA LEU A 628 -27.94 7.26 10.16
C LEU A 628 -28.58 8.63 9.86
N ARG A 629 -29.06 8.84 8.62
CA ARG A 629 -29.84 10.04 8.26
C ARG A 629 -31.17 10.14 9.01
N GLN A 630 -31.89 9.03 9.20
CA GLN A 630 -33.12 9.01 10.00
C GLN A 630 -32.84 9.30 11.48
N LEU A 631 -31.78 8.72 12.04
CA LEU A 631 -31.35 8.95 13.42
C LEU A 631 -30.97 10.42 13.67
N LEU A 632 -30.20 11.04 12.76
CA LEU A 632 -29.87 12.47 12.80
C LEU A 632 -31.04 13.40 12.44
N ALA A 633 -32.14 12.89 11.87
CA ALA A 633 -33.36 13.66 11.59
C ALA A 633 -34.33 13.61 12.78
N ALA A 634 -34.53 12.43 13.38
CA ALA A 634 -35.32 12.25 14.58
C ALA A 634 -34.77 13.11 15.74
N SER A 635 -33.45 13.18 15.89
CA SER A 635 -32.78 14.02 16.90
C SER A 635 -32.81 15.53 16.62
N ARG A 636 -33.49 15.99 15.56
CA ARG A 636 -33.79 17.41 15.27
C ARG A 636 -35.27 17.74 15.48
N ALA A 637 -36.10 16.73 15.73
CA ALA A 637 -37.55 16.84 15.93
C ALA A 637 -37.97 16.60 17.39
N SER A 638 -37.00 16.34 18.28
CA SER A 638 -37.13 16.14 19.73
C SER A 638 -36.08 16.97 20.49
#